data_AF-A0A1Y5TEK7-F1
#
_entry.id   AF-A0A1Y5TEK7-F1
#
_cell.length_a   1.000
_cell.length_b   1.000
_cell.length_c   1.000
_cell.angle_alpha   90.00
_cell.angle_beta   90.00
_cell.angle_gamma   90.00
#
_symmetry.space_group_name_H-M   'P 1'
#
loop_
_entity.id
_entity.type
_entity.pdbx_description
1 polymer ?
#
loop_
_entity_poly.entity_id
_entity_poly.type
_entity_poly.pdbx_seq_one_letter_code
_entity_poly.pdbx_strand_id
1 'polypeptide(L)'
;MQLVYEGIWPPSADSLPGTIVDIMWGGPGHDVVYTTGGAFGALSQWTWDGAALEEAEVANLLGESAQFSSADIAMWTLGGESFLALTGGAVDGVDLYDIDGGGLPDLTAIGSDVPNLSDALWVPQNGGGGLFIASINGERGLSVWTVGADGQMQAVDTLITGEGGVFSGASALAFVEQNAQTFVVSLDVAGNAVTLLEVSETGIARSDRLDASDGLAISMPTAIDVVHFAGVDYAIVAASGSSSVSVLALDNGTMTLRDQVVDDLNTRFDGVGILETTQVDGRVFIAVSGADSGLTVFTLLPGGRLMTMATLEDQLGAPLDDITAIEFVERDGTLDILVAGEGWDGLSVISVETDVGQTLTGPQSGGQDDLLQAGSGGGTLEGGAGDDILVDGAGADVLFGGTGADTFVFYGDGGVTDTIRDFEVGTDQINLSFLGRAYDLSALEFSSLDGGIEISFRDETVRVFSDTGEDIHASDLTYQMLFDVTHVSTAPLPVRPQEVVGSEGQNFLVGGAGDDSLLAGVQNEAFDDAAAAIARLYQAVLGRDADPIGHYHWTQRLSDGVLEGEEIAERFVDSLEFELVYGGLSNADFVELLYQNVLDRAPDENGFAGWTRNLDNGMARSDVVWLFSESQEFQNDMEIDVLAYTYSSYDVGWTDNVFRIYQAIFDRAPDEVGFNGWINNLLRGMDYQEAIGFFVDSEEFAITYGEATDEEFVTLLYQNVLGRAPDDAGQAGWLNNIGRGMSREEVVTFFVDSEEFIRDTTQDLITYMRDVGVDDVLEGGAGDDLLQGGRGSDVFVFDMDGHGDDIVLDFELWDTLQFVNADYETAQDVIADLTQQGDDAVLTHSGGSITLMDVDIDDLNDATFLF
;
A
#
# COMPACT_ATOMS: atom_id res chain seq x y z
N MET A 1 18.35 11.06 -31.65
CA MET A 1 17.47 12.10 -31.07
C MET A 1 18.26 13.07 -30.19
N GLN A 2 17.91 14.36 -30.19
CA GLN A 2 18.51 15.38 -29.30
C GLN A 2 17.43 16.29 -28.70
N LEU A 3 17.66 16.80 -27.48
CA LEU A 3 16.86 17.86 -26.88
C LEU A 3 17.56 19.20 -27.09
N VAL A 4 16.86 20.15 -27.69
CA VAL A 4 17.39 21.48 -28.01
C VAL A 4 16.61 22.54 -27.25
N TYR A 5 17.27 23.25 -26.34
CA TYR A 5 16.66 24.38 -25.66
C TYR A 5 16.55 25.59 -26.60
N GLU A 6 15.32 25.96 -26.92
CA GLU A 6 15.02 27.05 -27.86
C GLU A 6 14.95 28.43 -27.18
N GLY A 7 14.68 28.46 -25.88
CA GLY A 7 14.64 29.69 -25.09
C GLY A 7 13.59 29.69 -23.99
N ILE A 8 13.47 30.85 -23.36
CA ILE A 8 12.45 31.17 -22.36
C ILE A 8 11.57 32.28 -22.91
N TRP A 9 10.26 32.06 -22.92
CA TRP A 9 9.26 33.03 -23.33
C TRP A 9 8.62 33.66 -22.10
N PRO A 10 8.88 34.96 -21.86
CA PRO A 10 8.39 35.63 -20.67
C PRO A 10 6.89 35.90 -20.77
N PRO A 11 6.19 36.01 -19.63
CA PRO A 11 4.81 36.45 -19.63
C PRO A 11 4.68 37.91 -20.12
N SER A 12 3.46 38.27 -20.49
CA SER A 12 3.05 39.63 -20.84
C SER A 12 3.26 40.58 -19.65
N ALA A 13 3.33 41.88 -19.95
CA ALA A 13 3.49 42.91 -18.93
C ALA A 13 2.27 43.07 -18.01
N ASP A 14 1.13 42.47 -18.36
CA ASP A 14 -0.12 42.52 -17.58
C ASP A 14 -0.19 41.37 -16.55
N SER A 15 0.69 40.37 -16.66
CA SER A 15 0.79 39.25 -15.72
C SER A 15 1.47 39.63 -14.42
N LEU A 16 0.94 39.08 -13.33
CA LEU A 16 1.54 39.22 -12.01
C LEU A 16 2.63 38.17 -11.86
N PRO A 17 3.78 38.52 -11.24
CA PRO A 17 4.88 37.58 -11.08
C PRO A 17 4.49 36.39 -10.20
N GLY A 18 5.04 35.23 -10.52
CA GLY A 18 5.01 34.01 -9.71
C GLY A 18 5.06 32.73 -10.55
N THR A 19 5.19 31.61 -9.85
CA THR A 19 5.43 30.28 -10.42
C THR A 19 4.18 29.76 -11.14
N ILE A 20 4.36 29.28 -12.38
CA ILE A 20 3.37 28.47 -13.09
C ILE A 20 3.40 27.08 -12.46
N VAL A 21 2.26 26.56 -12.03
CA VAL A 21 2.18 25.27 -11.32
C VAL A 21 1.59 24.15 -12.18
N ASP A 22 0.95 24.49 -13.30
CA ASP A 22 0.46 23.52 -14.27
C ASP A 22 0.34 24.14 -15.68
N ILE A 23 0.48 23.31 -16.71
CA ILE A 23 0.46 23.64 -18.14
C ILE A 23 -0.41 22.62 -18.88
N MET A 24 -1.36 23.10 -19.69
CA MET A 24 -2.15 22.25 -20.57
C MET A 24 -2.05 22.72 -22.02
N TRP A 25 -1.80 21.79 -22.94
CA TRP A 25 -1.93 21.98 -24.37
C TRP A 25 -3.27 21.47 -24.90
N GLY A 26 -4.04 22.34 -25.56
CA GLY A 26 -5.29 21.94 -26.21
C GLY A 26 -6.36 23.03 -26.26
N GLY A 27 -7.51 22.72 -26.88
CA GLY A 27 -8.69 23.60 -26.91
C GLY A 27 -9.26 23.90 -28.31
N PRO A 28 -10.39 24.62 -28.38
CA PRO A 28 -11.09 24.89 -29.63
C PRO A 28 -10.26 25.73 -30.61
N GLY A 29 -9.74 25.08 -31.66
CA GLY A 29 -8.96 25.74 -32.72
C GLY A 29 -7.56 25.19 -32.95
N HIS A 30 -7.04 24.36 -32.02
CA HIS A 30 -5.66 23.87 -31.95
C HIS A 30 -4.62 25.01 -31.93
N ASP A 31 -3.48 24.82 -31.26
CA ASP A 31 -2.44 25.83 -31.02
C ASP A 31 -2.62 26.79 -29.82
N VAL A 32 -3.17 26.30 -28.71
CA VAL A 32 -3.34 27.09 -27.48
C VAL A 32 -2.76 26.34 -26.27
N VAL A 33 -2.00 27.07 -25.46
CA VAL A 33 -1.48 26.60 -24.16
C VAL A 33 -2.21 27.37 -23.07
N TYR A 34 -2.71 26.66 -22.07
CA TYR A 34 -3.22 27.24 -20.83
C TYR A 34 -2.23 27.00 -19.71
N THR A 35 -2.06 27.98 -18.83
CA THR A 35 -1.22 27.84 -17.63
C THR A 35 -1.93 28.40 -16.43
N THR A 36 -1.70 27.81 -15.26
CA THR A 36 -2.19 28.31 -13.98
C THR A 36 -1.01 28.57 -13.06
N GLY A 37 -1.08 29.64 -12.28
CA GLY A 37 -0.01 30.00 -11.35
C GLY A 37 0.08 31.48 -11.03
N GLY A 38 1.14 31.90 -10.36
CA GLY A 38 1.36 33.30 -9.97
C GLY A 38 0.82 33.67 -8.58
N ALA A 39 1.24 34.83 -8.06
CA ALA A 39 0.92 35.28 -6.70
C ALA A 39 -0.59 35.51 -6.37
N PHE A 40 -1.50 35.23 -7.31
CA PHE A 40 -2.93 35.54 -7.24
C PHE A 40 -3.81 34.53 -8.02
N GLY A 41 -3.29 33.36 -8.34
CA GLY A 41 -3.99 32.36 -9.14
C GLY A 41 -4.42 32.88 -10.52
N ALA A 42 -3.44 33.26 -11.33
CA ALA A 42 -3.67 33.66 -12.71
C ALA A 42 -3.91 32.43 -13.58
N LEU A 43 -4.93 32.52 -14.43
CA LEU A 43 -5.14 31.65 -15.57
C LEU A 43 -4.72 32.43 -16.81
N SER A 44 -3.74 31.91 -17.55
CA SER A 44 -3.22 32.54 -18.75
C SER A 44 -3.44 31.66 -19.97
N GLN A 45 -3.71 32.31 -21.09
CA GLN A 45 -3.78 31.70 -22.40
C GLN A 45 -2.60 32.19 -23.24
N TRP A 46 -1.83 31.25 -23.80
CA TRP A 46 -0.72 31.52 -24.68
C TRP A 46 -1.04 31.00 -26.08
N THR A 47 -0.54 31.72 -27.09
CA THR A 47 -0.73 31.39 -28.49
C THR A 47 0.60 31.43 -29.22
N TRP A 48 0.75 30.55 -30.21
CA TRP A 48 1.91 30.55 -31.09
C TRP A 48 1.70 31.48 -32.28
N ASP A 49 2.59 32.45 -32.50
CA ASP A 49 2.51 33.38 -33.65
C ASP A 49 3.17 32.84 -34.94
N GLY A 50 3.64 31.58 -34.89
CA GLY A 50 4.39 30.90 -35.95
C GLY A 50 5.91 30.94 -35.78
N ALA A 51 6.44 31.69 -34.80
CA ALA A 51 7.86 31.67 -34.45
C ALA A 51 8.14 31.82 -32.94
N ALA A 52 7.17 32.32 -32.16
CA ALA A 52 7.28 32.55 -30.74
C ALA A 52 5.97 32.21 -30.01
N LEU A 53 6.11 31.83 -28.74
CA LEU A 53 5.00 31.70 -27.81
C LEU A 53 4.69 33.07 -27.19
N GLU A 54 3.47 33.57 -27.34
CA GLU A 54 3.04 34.85 -26.76
C GLU A 54 1.85 34.63 -25.82
N GLU A 55 1.91 35.18 -24.61
CA GLU A 55 0.76 35.23 -23.69
C GLU A 55 -0.28 36.20 -24.25
N ALA A 56 -1.41 35.66 -24.69
CA ALA A 56 -2.45 36.39 -25.40
C ALA A 56 -3.47 37.02 -24.44
N GLU A 57 -3.90 36.28 -23.43
CA GLU A 57 -4.93 36.68 -22.46
C GLU A 57 -4.59 36.19 -21.06
N VAL A 58 -5.00 36.95 -20.04
CA VAL A 58 -4.73 36.65 -18.62
C VAL A 58 -5.94 37.03 -17.77
N ALA A 59 -6.40 36.09 -16.95
CA ALA A 59 -7.44 36.27 -15.96
C ALA A 59 -6.88 36.03 -14.56
N ASN A 60 -6.96 37.04 -13.67
CA ASN A 60 -6.57 36.88 -12.26
C ASN A 60 -7.79 36.42 -11.46
N LEU A 61 -7.84 35.13 -11.12
CA LEU A 61 -9.03 34.48 -10.57
C LEU A 61 -9.18 34.73 -9.06
N LEU A 62 -8.06 34.83 -8.34
CA LEU A 62 -8.05 35.04 -6.90
C LEU A 62 -7.65 36.50 -6.60
N GLY A 63 -8.37 37.19 -5.71
CA GLY A 63 -8.00 38.55 -5.30
C GLY A 63 -6.60 38.61 -4.67
N GLU A 64 -6.11 39.82 -4.31
CA GLU A 64 -4.73 40.11 -3.85
C GLU A 64 -4.19 39.31 -2.62
N SER A 65 -4.87 38.26 -2.14
CA SER A 65 -4.51 37.52 -0.93
C SER A 65 -4.56 35.98 -1.04
N ALA A 66 -4.76 35.41 -2.23
CA ALA A 66 -4.93 33.96 -2.40
C ALA A 66 -4.00 33.42 -3.50
N GLN A 67 -3.36 32.28 -3.24
CA GLN A 67 -2.44 31.58 -4.15
C GLN A 67 -3.01 30.18 -4.42
N PHE A 68 -2.82 29.64 -5.62
CA PHE A 68 -2.94 28.20 -5.85
C PHE A 68 -1.73 27.53 -5.18
N SER A 69 -1.96 26.61 -4.23
CA SER A 69 -0.89 25.78 -3.66
C SER A 69 -0.64 24.51 -4.48
N SER A 70 -1.67 24.04 -5.17
CA SER A 70 -1.71 22.93 -6.12
C SER A 70 -2.98 23.16 -6.93
N ALA A 71 -2.86 23.34 -8.24
CA ALA A 71 -4.04 23.47 -9.09
C ALA A 71 -3.78 22.81 -10.43
N ASP A 72 -4.65 21.88 -10.80
CA ASP A 72 -4.56 21.20 -12.08
C ASP A 72 -5.60 21.78 -13.04
N ILE A 73 -5.23 21.78 -14.30
CA ILE A 73 -6.04 22.26 -15.40
C ILE A 73 -6.38 21.07 -16.28
N ALA A 74 -7.68 20.79 -16.43
CA ALA A 74 -8.16 19.72 -17.29
C ALA A 74 -9.18 20.22 -18.30
N MET A 75 -9.27 19.57 -19.46
CA MET A 75 -10.29 19.88 -20.47
C MET A 75 -11.53 19.01 -20.24
N TRP A 76 -12.66 19.62 -19.93
CA TRP A 76 -13.94 18.93 -19.75
C TRP A 76 -14.85 19.19 -20.94
N THR A 77 -15.61 18.18 -21.34
CA THR A 77 -16.65 18.33 -22.37
C THR A 77 -18.01 18.00 -21.78
N LEU A 78 -18.90 18.99 -21.68
CA LEU A 78 -20.24 18.85 -21.11
C LEU A 78 -21.28 19.32 -22.11
N GLY A 79 -22.27 18.49 -22.41
CA GLY A 79 -23.33 18.83 -23.36
C GLY A 79 -22.85 19.13 -24.79
N GLY A 80 -21.58 18.85 -25.11
CA GLY A 80 -20.92 19.19 -26.37
C GLY A 80 -20.22 20.55 -26.39
N GLU A 81 -20.15 21.24 -25.26
CA GLU A 81 -19.36 22.46 -25.04
C GLU A 81 -18.06 22.11 -24.29
N SER A 82 -16.98 22.82 -24.60
CA SER A 82 -15.66 22.64 -23.98
C SER A 82 -15.46 23.62 -22.81
N PHE A 83 -15.01 23.08 -21.69
CA PHE A 83 -14.72 23.82 -20.47
C PHE A 83 -13.29 23.57 -20.04
N LEU A 84 -12.60 24.63 -19.62
CA LEU A 84 -11.43 24.50 -18.78
C LEU A 84 -11.90 24.22 -17.35
N ALA A 85 -11.50 23.09 -16.80
CA ALA A 85 -11.71 22.77 -15.40
C ALA A 85 -10.46 23.10 -14.60
N LEU A 86 -10.64 23.81 -13.50
CA LEU A 86 -9.58 24.03 -12.51
C LEU A 86 -9.94 23.29 -11.23
N THR A 87 -9.08 22.38 -10.82
CA THR A 87 -9.12 21.68 -9.53
C THR A 87 -8.14 22.37 -8.59
N GLY A 88 -8.54 22.67 -7.35
CA GLY A 88 -7.67 23.30 -6.36
C GLY A 88 -7.66 24.84 -6.35
N GLY A 89 -7.38 25.46 -5.18
CA GLY A 89 -7.33 26.92 -4.99
C GLY A 89 -8.03 27.46 -3.75
N ALA A 90 -8.39 28.75 -3.76
CA ALA A 90 -9.09 29.43 -2.65
C ALA A 90 -10.62 29.23 -2.66
N VAL A 91 -11.12 28.43 -3.59
CA VAL A 91 -12.50 27.95 -3.67
C VAL A 91 -12.46 26.44 -3.53
N ASP A 92 -13.23 25.95 -2.57
CA ASP A 92 -13.44 24.55 -2.24
C ASP A 92 -14.18 23.85 -3.40
N GLY A 93 -13.47 23.24 -4.38
CA GLY A 93 -14.10 22.44 -5.44
C GLY A 93 -13.43 22.46 -6.81
N VAL A 94 -14.27 22.34 -7.84
CA VAL A 94 -13.92 22.47 -9.27
C VAL A 94 -14.62 23.71 -9.85
N ASP A 95 -13.85 24.54 -10.54
CA ASP A 95 -14.39 25.63 -11.35
C ASP A 95 -14.35 25.27 -12.83
N LEU A 96 -15.47 25.45 -13.53
CA LEU A 96 -15.58 25.26 -14.97
C LEU A 96 -15.67 26.60 -15.71
N TYR A 97 -14.85 26.75 -16.73
CA TYR A 97 -14.76 27.92 -17.59
C TYR A 97 -15.06 27.54 -19.04
N ASP A 98 -16.20 27.97 -19.58
CA ASP A 98 -16.53 27.81 -21.01
C ASP A 98 -15.43 28.46 -21.85
N ILE A 99 -14.91 27.79 -22.88
CA ILE A 99 -13.85 28.33 -23.76
C ILE A 99 -14.23 28.34 -25.25
N ASP A 100 -15.45 27.94 -25.61
CA ASP A 100 -15.91 27.91 -27.01
C ASP A 100 -16.10 29.31 -27.62
N GLY A 101 -16.03 30.35 -26.78
CA GLY A 101 -16.08 31.77 -27.16
C GLY A 101 -14.81 32.36 -27.79
N GLY A 102 -13.67 31.63 -27.82
CA GLY A 102 -12.43 32.04 -28.50
C GLY A 102 -11.54 33.03 -27.72
N GLY A 103 -11.55 32.94 -26.39
CA GLY A 103 -10.75 33.68 -25.42
C GLY A 103 -11.25 33.33 -24.01
N LEU A 104 -10.49 33.60 -22.95
CA LEU A 104 -10.91 33.39 -21.55
C LEU A 104 -12.17 34.25 -21.27
N PRO A 105 -13.40 33.70 -21.29
CA PRO A 105 -14.61 34.54 -21.29
C PRO A 105 -15.04 34.91 -19.87
N ASP A 106 -16.08 35.74 -19.78
CA ASP A 106 -16.72 36.14 -18.52
C ASP A 106 -17.06 34.89 -17.67
N LEU A 107 -16.23 34.68 -16.64
CA LEU A 107 -16.22 33.57 -15.71
C LEU A 107 -17.64 33.25 -15.21
N THR A 108 -18.19 32.10 -15.60
CA THR A 108 -19.43 31.57 -15.02
C THR A 108 -19.09 30.27 -14.30
N ALA A 109 -18.51 30.38 -13.11
CA ALA A 109 -18.17 29.24 -12.28
C ALA A 109 -19.43 28.41 -11.99
N ILE A 110 -19.44 27.16 -12.44
CA ILE A 110 -20.34 26.13 -11.95
C ILE A 110 -19.59 25.43 -10.81
N GLY A 111 -19.56 26.07 -9.63
CA GLY A 111 -18.84 25.51 -8.49
C GLY A 111 -19.47 24.21 -8.01
N SER A 112 -18.63 23.23 -7.70
CA SER A 112 -18.98 22.06 -6.92
C SER A 112 -18.70 22.34 -5.44
N ASP A 113 -19.63 22.04 -4.52
CA ASP A 113 -19.40 22.18 -3.07
C ASP A 113 -18.47 21.05 -2.55
N VAL A 114 -17.31 20.82 -3.17
CA VAL A 114 -16.37 19.72 -2.83
C VAL A 114 -15.08 20.30 -2.22
N PRO A 115 -14.99 20.46 -0.89
CA PRO A 115 -13.86 21.16 -0.29
C PRO A 115 -12.55 20.36 -0.30
N ASN A 116 -11.43 21.09 -0.27
CA ASN A 116 -10.11 20.57 0.09
C ASN A 116 -9.58 19.38 -0.72
N LEU A 117 -9.76 19.38 -2.05
CA LEU A 117 -9.25 18.33 -2.94
C LEU A 117 -7.72 18.15 -2.81
N SER A 118 -7.24 16.90 -2.75
CA SER A 118 -5.82 16.56 -2.89
C SER A 118 -5.44 16.25 -4.33
N ASP A 119 -6.34 15.56 -5.03
CA ASP A 119 -6.27 15.28 -6.46
C ASP A 119 -7.68 14.96 -6.98
N ALA A 120 -7.93 15.16 -8.27
CA ALA A 120 -9.21 14.88 -8.88
C ALA A 120 -9.14 14.53 -10.36
N LEU A 121 -10.02 13.64 -10.77
CA LEU A 121 -10.06 13.06 -12.11
C LEU A 121 -11.44 13.24 -12.75
N TRP A 122 -11.42 13.60 -14.04
CA TRP A 122 -12.59 13.64 -14.89
C TRP A 122 -12.62 12.46 -15.84
N VAL A 123 -13.72 11.70 -15.81
CA VAL A 123 -13.96 10.58 -16.72
C VAL A 123 -15.20 10.89 -17.57
N PRO A 124 -15.05 11.27 -18.85
CA PRO A 124 -16.19 11.55 -19.71
C PRO A 124 -17.03 10.29 -19.95
N GLN A 125 -18.36 10.43 -19.96
CA GLN A 125 -19.29 9.33 -20.18
C GLN A 125 -20.19 9.56 -21.41
N ASN A 126 -20.76 8.47 -21.92
CA ASN A 126 -21.71 8.54 -23.02
C ASN A 126 -22.97 9.31 -22.62
N GLY A 127 -23.31 10.39 -23.35
CA GLY A 127 -24.50 11.20 -23.08
C GLY A 127 -24.24 12.67 -22.77
N GLY A 128 -22.97 13.08 -22.77
CA GLY A 128 -22.55 14.48 -22.59
C GLY A 128 -22.34 14.89 -21.14
N GLY A 129 -22.34 13.94 -20.21
CA GLY A 129 -21.89 14.09 -18.83
C GLY A 129 -20.66 13.22 -18.56
N GLY A 130 -20.37 12.94 -17.29
CA GLY A 130 -19.23 12.13 -16.89
C GLY A 130 -19.23 11.77 -15.41
N LEU A 131 -18.14 11.16 -14.97
CA LEU A 131 -17.83 10.94 -13.57
C LEU A 131 -16.76 11.93 -13.14
N PHE A 132 -16.94 12.49 -11.95
CA PHE A 132 -15.91 13.22 -11.24
C PHE A 132 -15.48 12.34 -10.08
N ILE A 133 -14.19 12.03 -9.99
CA ILE A 133 -13.61 11.22 -8.92
C ILE A 133 -12.60 12.10 -8.20
N ALA A 134 -12.61 12.14 -6.88
CA ALA A 134 -11.68 12.99 -6.16
C ALA A 134 -11.24 12.40 -4.83
N SER A 135 -9.99 12.68 -4.49
CA SER A 135 -9.43 12.49 -3.16
C SER A 135 -9.51 13.83 -2.41
N ILE A 136 -9.94 13.77 -1.14
CA ILE A 136 -10.16 14.97 -0.31
C ILE A 136 -9.19 14.94 0.87
N ASN A 137 -8.41 16.01 1.05
CA ASN A 137 -7.47 16.13 2.15
C ASN A 137 -8.18 16.04 3.51
N GLY A 138 -7.75 15.08 4.33
CA GLY A 138 -8.31 14.83 5.65
C GLY A 138 -9.54 13.91 5.66
N GLU A 139 -10.01 13.47 4.48
CA GLU A 139 -10.96 12.38 4.34
C GLU A 139 -10.21 11.13 3.82
N ARG A 140 -10.71 9.93 4.16
CA ARG A 140 -10.18 8.67 3.62
C ARG A 140 -10.87 8.33 2.32
N GLY A 141 -10.13 7.73 1.39
CA GLY A 141 -10.74 7.15 0.20
C GLY A 141 -10.88 8.07 -1.01
N LEU A 142 -11.69 7.62 -1.97
CA LEU A 142 -12.08 8.37 -3.16
C LEU A 142 -13.59 8.55 -3.20
N SER A 143 -14.02 9.79 -3.42
CA SER A 143 -15.42 10.12 -3.66
C SER A 143 -15.73 10.14 -5.16
N VAL A 144 -16.90 9.66 -5.54
CA VAL A 144 -17.39 9.62 -6.93
C VAL A 144 -18.69 10.38 -7.05
N TRP A 145 -18.75 11.26 -8.04
CA TRP A 145 -19.94 12.01 -8.41
C TRP A 145 -20.28 11.75 -9.88
N THR A 146 -21.58 11.69 -10.17
CA THR A 146 -22.08 11.83 -11.54
C THR A 146 -22.23 13.31 -11.87
N VAL A 147 -21.80 13.68 -13.06
CA VAL A 147 -21.90 15.06 -13.57
C VAL A 147 -22.80 15.04 -14.80
N GLY A 148 -23.93 15.74 -14.69
CA GLY A 148 -24.87 15.89 -15.80
C GLY A 148 -24.32 16.77 -16.93
N ALA A 149 -24.94 16.71 -18.10
CA ALA A 149 -24.60 17.58 -19.24
C ALA A 149 -24.82 19.08 -18.99
N ASP A 150 -25.51 19.43 -17.90
CA ASP A 150 -25.70 20.79 -17.39
C ASP A 150 -24.70 21.18 -16.29
N GLY A 151 -23.69 20.34 -16.04
CA GLY A 151 -22.66 20.54 -15.02
C GLY A 151 -23.15 20.28 -13.59
N GLN A 152 -24.38 19.78 -13.38
CA GLN A 152 -24.86 19.47 -12.04
C GLN A 152 -24.22 18.18 -11.52
N MET A 153 -23.60 18.25 -10.35
CA MET A 153 -22.98 17.10 -9.68
C MET A 153 -23.95 16.43 -8.70
N GLN A 154 -23.96 15.10 -8.68
CA GLN A 154 -24.67 14.28 -7.70
C GLN A 154 -23.72 13.23 -7.14
N ALA A 155 -23.57 13.19 -5.81
CA ALA A 155 -22.79 12.15 -5.15
C ALA A 155 -23.38 10.79 -5.50
N VAL A 156 -22.52 9.87 -5.95
CA VAL A 156 -22.88 8.48 -6.26
C VAL A 156 -22.56 7.66 -5.05
N ASP A 157 -21.27 7.65 -4.72
CA ASP A 157 -20.67 6.77 -3.76
C ASP A 157 -19.38 7.43 -3.29
N THR A 158 -18.96 7.09 -2.08
CA THR A 158 -17.62 7.38 -1.63
C THR A 158 -17.05 6.05 -1.25
N LEU A 159 -16.01 5.62 -1.97
CA LEU A 159 -15.11 4.60 -1.45
C LEU A 159 -14.35 5.25 -0.31
N ILE A 160 -15.00 5.47 0.84
CA ILE A 160 -14.33 5.55 2.12
C ILE A 160 -13.90 4.11 2.28
N THR A 161 -12.61 3.81 2.30
CA THR A 161 -12.20 2.52 2.84
C THR A 161 -12.49 2.55 4.33
N GLY A 162 -13.77 2.34 4.66
CA GLY A 162 -14.36 1.92 5.93
C GLY A 162 -14.99 0.53 5.80
N GLU A 163 -14.87 -0.09 4.61
CA GLU A 163 -14.92 -1.54 4.38
C GLU A 163 -13.58 -1.91 3.74
N GLY A 164 -12.54 -2.07 4.58
CA GLY A 164 -11.19 -2.41 4.11
C GLY A 164 -10.27 -1.21 3.88
N GLY A 165 -10.01 -0.41 4.92
CA GLY A 165 -9.08 0.73 5.11
C GLY A 165 -7.73 0.86 4.34
N VAL A 166 -7.66 0.55 3.05
CA VAL A 166 -6.44 0.53 2.22
C VAL A 166 -6.02 1.92 1.69
N PHE A 167 -6.80 2.98 1.96
CA PHE A 167 -6.69 4.23 1.20
C PHE A 167 -6.66 5.48 2.08
N SER A 168 -5.45 6.02 2.29
CA SER A 168 -5.22 7.27 3.02
C SER A 168 -5.60 8.54 2.24
N GLY A 169 -5.82 8.38 0.92
CA GLY A 169 -6.00 9.43 -0.07
C GLY A 169 -5.16 9.13 -1.32
N ALA A 170 -5.52 9.71 -2.46
CA ALA A 170 -4.72 9.64 -3.68
C ALA A 170 -3.74 10.80 -3.75
N SER A 171 -2.48 10.52 -4.06
CA SER A 171 -1.53 11.55 -4.53
C SER A 171 -1.68 11.86 -6.01
N ALA A 172 -2.10 10.88 -6.81
CA ALA A 172 -2.40 11.06 -8.22
C ALA A 172 -3.39 9.99 -8.72
N LEU A 173 -4.20 10.35 -9.70
CA LEU A 173 -5.25 9.55 -10.31
C LEU A 173 -5.13 9.58 -11.84
N ALA A 174 -5.26 8.41 -12.46
CA ALA A 174 -5.44 8.29 -13.91
C ALA A 174 -6.53 7.27 -14.22
N PHE A 175 -7.08 7.25 -15.43
CA PHE A 175 -8.06 6.24 -15.82
C PHE A 175 -7.78 5.62 -17.18
N VAL A 176 -8.39 4.46 -17.39
CA VAL A 176 -8.47 3.78 -18.67
C VAL A 176 -9.86 3.19 -18.84
N GLU A 177 -10.36 3.17 -20.08
CA GLU A 177 -11.57 2.42 -20.42
C GLU A 177 -11.19 1.12 -21.15
N GLN A 178 -11.50 -0.03 -20.54
CA GLN A 178 -11.28 -1.34 -21.12
C GLN A 178 -12.62 -2.10 -21.20
N ASN A 179 -12.97 -2.61 -22.38
CA ASN A 179 -14.22 -3.36 -22.58
C ASN A 179 -15.51 -2.62 -22.15
N ALA A 180 -15.52 -1.28 -22.23
CA ALA A 180 -16.59 -0.40 -21.74
C ALA A 180 -16.75 -0.35 -20.20
N GLN A 181 -15.75 -0.85 -19.47
CA GLN A 181 -15.58 -0.65 -18.04
C GLN A 181 -14.53 0.44 -17.81
N THR A 182 -14.80 1.35 -16.88
CA THR A 182 -13.83 2.36 -16.44
C THR A 182 -13.01 1.76 -15.30
N PHE A 183 -11.70 1.83 -15.44
CA PHE A 183 -10.75 1.55 -14.39
C PHE A 183 -10.00 2.83 -14.02
N VAL A 184 -9.85 3.08 -12.72
CA VAL A 184 -9.07 4.19 -12.17
C VAL A 184 -7.84 3.62 -11.50
N VAL A 185 -6.67 4.11 -11.88
CA VAL A 185 -5.41 3.80 -11.23
C VAL A 185 -5.11 4.92 -10.23
N SER A 186 -4.86 4.55 -8.99
CA SER A 186 -4.61 5.48 -7.90
C SER A 186 -3.31 5.20 -7.19
N LEU A 187 -2.60 6.26 -6.84
CA LEU A 187 -1.36 6.20 -6.06
C LEU A 187 -1.63 6.45 -4.56
N ASP A 188 -1.15 5.55 -3.71
CA ASP A 188 -1.25 5.65 -2.25
C ASP A 188 0.13 5.90 -1.64
N VAL A 189 0.35 7.13 -1.14
CA VAL A 189 1.62 7.54 -0.55
C VAL A 189 1.89 6.84 0.77
N ALA A 190 0.87 6.63 1.60
CA ALA A 190 1.05 6.01 2.91
C ALA A 190 1.41 4.52 2.77
N GLY A 191 0.73 3.82 1.87
CA GLY A 191 0.99 2.41 1.57
C GLY A 191 2.13 2.15 0.60
N ASN A 192 2.72 3.19 -0.03
CA ASN A 192 3.70 3.06 -1.12
C ASN A 192 3.21 2.09 -2.22
N ALA A 193 1.96 2.25 -2.64
CA ALA A 193 1.27 1.27 -3.47
C ALA A 193 0.53 1.92 -4.63
N VAL A 194 0.18 1.08 -5.60
CA VAL A 194 -0.70 1.44 -6.72
C VAL A 194 -1.95 0.58 -6.61
N THR A 195 -3.13 1.20 -6.68
CA THR A 195 -4.41 0.50 -6.57
C THR A 195 -5.22 0.71 -7.86
N LEU A 196 -5.76 -0.36 -8.41
CA LEU A 196 -6.67 -0.35 -9.55
C LEU A 196 -8.10 -0.49 -9.04
N LEU A 197 -8.97 0.41 -9.48
CA LEU A 197 -10.35 0.52 -9.03
C LEU A 197 -11.30 0.37 -10.22
N GLU A 198 -12.33 -0.46 -10.10
CA GLU A 198 -13.46 -0.48 -11.02
C GLU A 198 -14.43 0.65 -10.62
N VAL A 199 -14.75 1.55 -11.55
CA VAL A 199 -15.62 2.70 -11.28
C VAL A 199 -16.81 2.74 -12.23
N SER A 200 -17.98 3.05 -11.71
CA SER A 200 -19.23 3.14 -12.46
C SER A 200 -20.12 4.27 -11.96
N GLU A 201 -21.24 4.52 -12.65
CA GLU A 201 -22.31 5.42 -12.16
C GLU A 201 -23.01 4.91 -10.89
N THR A 202 -22.74 3.67 -10.47
CA THR A 202 -23.39 3.03 -9.31
C THR A 202 -22.48 2.81 -8.12
N GLY A 203 -21.17 2.99 -8.28
CA GLY A 203 -20.21 2.76 -7.21
C GLY A 203 -18.78 2.61 -7.70
N ILE A 204 -17.88 2.44 -6.75
CA ILE A 204 -16.45 2.26 -6.92
C ILE A 204 -15.97 1.09 -6.07
N ALA A 205 -15.16 0.20 -6.64
CA ALA A 205 -14.65 -0.99 -5.95
C ALA A 205 -13.18 -1.21 -6.30
N ARG A 206 -12.41 -1.79 -5.36
CA ARG A 206 -11.04 -2.22 -5.64
C ARG A 206 -11.03 -3.46 -6.52
N SER A 207 -10.22 -3.43 -7.57
CA SER A 207 -9.99 -4.54 -8.49
C SER A 207 -8.63 -5.21 -8.27
N ASP A 208 -7.58 -4.43 -8.02
CA ASP A 208 -6.23 -4.95 -7.80
C ASP A 208 -5.37 -3.93 -7.02
N ARG A 209 -4.26 -4.38 -6.43
CA ARG A 209 -3.27 -3.56 -5.73
C ARG A 209 -1.88 -4.17 -5.93
N LEU A 210 -0.89 -3.31 -6.19
CA LEU A 210 0.51 -3.69 -6.21
C LEU A 210 1.31 -2.85 -5.22
N ASP A 211 2.15 -3.51 -4.44
CA ASP A 211 3.13 -2.87 -3.55
C ASP A 211 4.48 -3.62 -3.51
N ALA A 212 5.29 -3.33 -2.49
CA ALA A 212 6.61 -3.93 -2.35
C ALA A 212 6.59 -5.47 -2.22
N SER A 213 5.51 -6.04 -1.67
CA SER A 213 5.32 -7.49 -1.54
C SER A 213 5.10 -8.17 -2.91
N ASP A 214 4.57 -7.44 -3.89
CA ASP A 214 4.41 -7.87 -5.29
C ASP A 214 5.65 -7.61 -6.15
N GLY A 215 6.70 -7.02 -5.57
CA GLY A 215 7.92 -6.63 -6.27
C GLY A 215 7.91 -5.20 -6.82
N LEU A 216 6.87 -4.40 -6.56
CA LEU A 216 6.84 -2.98 -6.90
C LEU A 216 7.61 -2.18 -5.85
N ALA A 217 8.93 -2.06 -6.05
CA ALA A 217 9.83 -1.41 -5.10
C ALA A 217 9.79 0.11 -5.22
N ILE A 218 8.67 0.73 -4.84
CA ILE A 218 8.47 2.19 -4.88
C ILE A 218 8.38 2.79 -3.47
N SER A 219 8.63 4.08 -3.36
CA SER A 219 8.33 4.85 -2.16
C SER A 219 7.88 6.26 -2.52
N MET A 220 6.84 6.76 -1.83
CA MET A 220 6.19 8.05 -2.11
C MET A 220 5.80 8.22 -3.59
N PRO A 221 4.88 7.38 -4.13
CA PRO A 221 4.34 7.57 -5.48
C PRO A 221 3.64 8.91 -5.62
N THR A 222 3.95 9.66 -6.67
CA THR A 222 3.65 11.11 -6.79
C THR A 222 2.96 11.51 -8.07
N ALA A 223 3.20 10.82 -9.19
CA ALA A 223 2.55 11.13 -10.47
C ALA A 223 2.30 9.86 -11.26
N ILE A 224 1.21 9.86 -12.04
CA ILE A 224 0.81 8.74 -12.87
C ILE A 224 0.18 9.25 -14.16
N ASP A 225 0.42 8.54 -15.25
CA ASP A 225 -0.33 8.70 -16.49
C ASP A 225 -0.56 7.33 -17.15
N VAL A 226 -1.55 7.22 -18.04
CA VAL A 226 -1.90 5.98 -18.74
C VAL A 226 -1.78 6.14 -20.25
N VAL A 227 -1.01 5.24 -20.87
CA VAL A 227 -0.77 5.21 -22.32
C VAL A 227 -1.26 3.91 -22.95
N HIS A 228 -1.90 4.00 -24.12
CA HIS A 228 -2.20 2.83 -24.95
C HIS A 228 -1.08 2.59 -25.96
N PHE A 229 -0.36 1.47 -25.84
CA PHE A 229 0.76 1.17 -26.71
C PHE A 229 0.85 -0.32 -27.07
N ALA A 230 1.10 -0.61 -28.35
CA ALA A 230 1.21 -1.97 -28.86
C ALA A 230 0.02 -2.89 -28.49
N GLY A 231 -1.18 -2.32 -28.30
CA GLY A 231 -2.40 -3.05 -27.95
C GLY A 231 -2.57 -3.35 -26.46
N VAL A 232 -1.77 -2.72 -25.59
CA VAL A 232 -1.82 -2.85 -24.13
C VAL A 232 -1.90 -1.45 -23.53
N ASP A 233 -2.70 -1.30 -22.48
CA ASP A 233 -2.71 -0.08 -21.68
C ASP A 233 -1.66 -0.19 -20.57
N TYR A 234 -0.87 0.86 -20.39
CA TYR A 234 0.19 0.91 -19.40
C TYR A 234 0.00 2.12 -18.50
N ALA A 235 -0.02 1.89 -17.18
CA ALA A 235 0.19 2.96 -16.20
C ALA A 235 1.69 3.21 -16.04
N ILE A 236 2.10 4.46 -16.20
CA ILE A 236 3.47 4.93 -15.94
C ILE A 236 3.47 5.66 -14.61
N VAL A 237 4.19 5.13 -13.63
CA VAL A 237 4.13 5.58 -12.23
C VAL A 237 5.46 6.18 -11.80
N ALA A 238 5.47 7.45 -11.45
CA ALA A 238 6.58 8.14 -10.82
C ALA A 238 6.50 8.04 -9.30
N ALA A 239 7.63 7.77 -8.65
CA ALA A 239 7.73 7.72 -7.20
C ALA A 239 8.97 8.47 -6.71
N SER A 240 8.72 9.58 -6.01
CA SER A 240 9.74 10.52 -5.55
C SER A 240 10.67 9.92 -4.50
N GLY A 241 10.15 9.17 -3.53
CA GLY A 241 10.94 8.62 -2.42
C GLY A 241 11.95 7.55 -2.86
N SER A 242 11.62 6.81 -3.92
CA SER A 242 12.49 5.80 -4.54
C SER A 242 13.23 6.31 -5.78
N SER A 243 13.01 7.56 -6.20
CA SER A 243 13.53 8.14 -7.45
C SER A 243 13.33 7.21 -8.63
N SER A 244 12.11 6.71 -8.83
CA SER A 244 11.84 5.63 -9.79
C SER A 244 10.64 5.90 -10.68
N VAL A 245 10.69 5.37 -11.91
CA VAL A 245 9.57 5.31 -12.86
C VAL A 245 9.25 3.84 -13.14
N SER A 246 8.02 3.42 -12.88
CA SER A 246 7.53 2.05 -13.06
C SER A 246 6.51 1.97 -14.19
N VAL A 247 6.45 0.84 -14.89
CA VAL A 247 5.48 0.56 -15.95
C VAL A 247 4.63 -0.63 -15.56
N LEU A 248 3.33 -0.42 -15.38
CA LEU A 248 2.36 -1.45 -15.04
C LEU A 248 1.47 -1.71 -16.25
N ALA A 249 1.43 -2.94 -16.75
CA ALA A 249 0.43 -3.32 -17.76
C ALA A 249 -0.93 -3.50 -17.08
N LEU A 250 -1.98 -2.94 -17.67
CA LEU A 250 -3.35 -3.03 -17.22
C LEU A 250 -4.12 -4.02 -18.09
N ASP A 251 -4.68 -5.07 -17.50
CA ASP A 251 -5.48 -6.08 -18.21
C ASP A 251 -6.77 -6.39 -17.43
N ASN A 252 -7.85 -5.69 -17.79
CA ASN A 252 -9.22 -5.94 -17.37
C ASN A 252 -9.36 -6.21 -15.86
N GLY A 253 -8.89 -5.26 -15.05
CA GLY A 253 -8.97 -5.35 -13.60
C GLY A 253 -7.73 -5.95 -12.92
N THR A 254 -6.66 -6.24 -13.65
CA THR A 254 -5.38 -6.67 -13.09
C THR A 254 -4.22 -5.78 -13.55
N MET A 255 -3.18 -5.69 -12.72
CA MET A 255 -1.94 -4.98 -12.96
C MET A 255 -0.77 -5.96 -13.01
N THR A 256 0.21 -5.71 -13.87
CA THR A 256 1.45 -6.48 -13.90
C THR A 256 2.64 -5.55 -14.09
N LEU A 257 3.59 -5.55 -13.16
CA LEU A 257 4.85 -4.83 -13.29
C LEU A 257 5.65 -5.34 -14.50
N ARG A 258 5.90 -4.46 -15.47
CA ARG A 258 6.66 -4.77 -16.70
C ARG A 258 8.09 -4.27 -16.63
N ASP A 259 8.26 -3.07 -16.13
CA ASP A 259 9.56 -2.44 -16.01
C ASP A 259 9.59 -1.46 -14.84
N GLN A 260 10.77 -1.21 -14.31
CA GLN A 260 11.01 -0.13 -13.36
C GLN A 260 12.44 0.36 -13.53
N VAL A 261 12.60 1.67 -13.69
CA VAL A 261 13.90 2.34 -13.76
C VAL A 261 14.08 3.21 -12.52
N VAL A 262 15.33 3.35 -12.09
CA VAL A 262 15.72 4.25 -10.99
C VAL A 262 16.69 5.28 -11.50
N ASP A 263 16.64 6.47 -10.91
CA ASP A 263 17.55 7.55 -11.24
C ASP A 263 19.00 7.13 -11.05
N ASP A 264 19.84 7.51 -12.01
CA ASP A 264 21.28 7.36 -11.94
C ASP A 264 22.02 8.57 -12.52
N LEU A 265 23.34 8.50 -12.59
CA LEU A 265 24.16 9.65 -12.99
C LEU A 265 23.88 10.15 -14.43
N ASN A 266 23.24 9.34 -15.27
CA ASN A 266 22.92 9.67 -16.66
C ASN A 266 21.50 10.24 -16.83
N THR A 267 20.69 10.26 -15.79
CA THR A 267 19.31 10.74 -15.79
C THR A 267 19.13 11.92 -14.85
N ARG A 268 18.00 12.62 -14.95
CA ARG A 268 17.69 13.85 -14.20
C ARG A 268 16.30 13.79 -13.57
N PHE A 269 16.03 12.72 -12.81
CA PHE A 269 14.74 12.54 -12.15
C PHE A 269 14.87 12.06 -10.70
N ASP A 270 15.92 12.46 -9.98
CA ASP A 270 16.03 12.21 -8.54
C ASP A 270 14.83 12.84 -7.82
N GLY A 271 14.09 12.10 -6.99
CA GLY A 271 12.89 12.67 -6.37
C GLY A 271 11.77 12.96 -7.36
N VAL A 272 11.65 12.19 -8.45
CA VAL A 272 10.67 12.40 -9.53
C VAL A 272 9.27 12.73 -9.01
N GLY A 273 8.83 13.95 -9.29
CA GLY A 273 7.52 14.47 -8.88
C GLY A 273 6.62 14.84 -10.05
N ILE A 274 7.20 14.99 -11.25
CA ILE A 274 6.49 15.42 -12.46
C ILE A 274 6.75 14.40 -13.54
N LEU A 275 5.66 13.95 -14.16
CA LEU A 275 5.64 12.99 -15.24
C LEU A 275 4.59 13.42 -16.24
N GLU A 276 4.98 13.49 -17.51
CA GLU A 276 4.07 13.74 -18.61
C GLU A 276 4.27 12.71 -19.71
N THR A 277 3.20 12.38 -20.43
CA THR A 277 3.29 11.48 -21.58
C THR A 277 2.60 12.04 -22.81
N THR A 278 3.06 11.59 -23.97
CA THR A 278 2.36 11.84 -25.23
C THR A 278 2.60 10.70 -26.20
N GLN A 279 1.75 10.60 -27.22
CA GLN A 279 1.92 9.65 -28.29
C GLN A 279 1.90 10.35 -29.65
N VAL A 280 3.03 10.29 -30.35
CA VAL A 280 3.19 10.86 -31.70
C VAL A 280 3.39 9.72 -32.68
N ASP A 281 2.53 9.64 -33.71
CA ASP A 281 2.53 8.59 -34.74
C ASP A 281 2.67 7.14 -34.21
N GLY A 282 2.11 6.90 -33.02
CA GLY A 282 2.10 5.60 -32.34
C GLY A 282 3.34 5.30 -31.50
N ARG A 283 4.33 6.20 -31.42
CA ARG A 283 5.43 6.14 -30.45
C ARG A 283 5.07 6.90 -29.20
N VAL A 284 5.30 6.30 -28.04
CA VAL A 284 5.09 6.92 -26.73
C VAL A 284 6.34 7.66 -26.31
N PHE A 285 6.18 8.89 -25.84
CA PHE A 285 7.20 9.70 -25.21
C PHE A 285 6.79 10.00 -23.77
N ILE A 286 7.74 9.92 -22.85
CA ILE A 286 7.52 10.15 -21.42
C ILE A 286 8.59 11.14 -20.97
N ALA A 287 8.19 12.30 -20.45
CA ALA A 287 9.08 13.29 -19.89
C ALA A 287 8.97 13.27 -18.37
N VAL A 288 10.12 13.24 -17.69
CA VAL A 288 10.17 13.28 -16.22
C VAL A 288 11.24 14.26 -15.75
N SER A 289 10.97 14.89 -14.62
CA SER A 289 11.93 15.75 -13.91
C SER A 289 11.93 15.49 -12.41
N GLY A 290 13.05 15.80 -11.78
CA GLY A 290 13.25 15.69 -10.35
C GLY A 290 14.08 16.84 -9.76
N ALA A 291 14.51 16.65 -8.52
CA ALA A 291 15.28 17.59 -7.72
C ALA A 291 16.73 17.79 -8.19
N ASP A 292 17.25 16.96 -9.10
CA ASP A 292 18.60 17.08 -9.63
C ASP A 292 18.73 17.95 -10.89
N SER A 293 17.72 18.80 -11.13
CA SER A 293 17.74 19.94 -12.07
C SER A 293 17.99 19.54 -13.53
N GLY A 294 16.94 19.07 -14.17
CA GLY A 294 16.95 18.70 -15.58
C GLY A 294 15.70 17.92 -15.98
N LEU A 295 15.76 17.36 -17.19
CA LEU A 295 14.70 16.62 -17.82
C LEU A 295 15.25 15.31 -18.41
N THR A 296 14.55 14.21 -18.20
CA THR A 296 14.82 12.94 -18.92
C THR A 296 13.60 12.58 -19.75
N VAL A 297 13.84 12.23 -21.02
CA VAL A 297 12.79 11.76 -21.94
C VAL A 297 13.03 10.29 -22.23
N PHE A 298 12.00 9.47 -22.02
CA PHE A 298 11.95 8.06 -22.35
C PHE A 298 11.02 7.79 -23.54
N THR A 299 11.23 6.65 -24.18
CA THR A 299 10.23 6.00 -25.03
C THR A 299 9.82 4.66 -24.42
N LEU A 300 8.61 4.20 -24.75
CA LEU A 300 8.15 2.86 -24.39
C LEU A 300 8.41 1.88 -25.54
N LEU A 301 9.10 0.78 -25.26
CA LEU A 301 9.32 -0.32 -26.19
C LEU A 301 8.22 -1.38 -26.06
N PRO A 302 7.96 -2.18 -27.13
CA PRO A 302 7.00 -3.27 -27.05
C PRO A 302 7.28 -4.21 -25.87
N GLY A 303 6.23 -4.55 -25.11
CA GLY A 303 6.36 -5.29 -23.86
C GLY A 303 6.40 -4.41 -22.60
N GLY A 304 6.40 -3.09 -22.75
CA GLY A 304 6.26 -2.14 -21.64
C GLY A 304 7.59 -1.78 -20.98
N ARG A 305 8.66 -1.71 -21.76
CA ARG A 305 10.00 -1.39 -21.23
C ARG A 305 10.42 0.02 -21.60
N LEU A 306 10.96 0.75 -20.63
CA LEU A 306 11.46 2.10 -20.83
C LEU A 306 12.84 2.06 -21.48
N MET A 307 13.10 3.03 -22.34
CA MET A 307 14.42 3.29 -22.89
C MET A 307 14.66 4.80 -22.90
N THR A 308 15.81 5.24 -22.38
CA THR A 308 16.16 6.66 -22.39
C THR A 308 16.39 7.13 -23.81
N MET A 309 15.72 8.20 -24.22
CA MET A 309 15.90 8.85 -25.52
C MET A 309 16.90 10.00 -25.42
N ALA A 310 16.76 10.84 -24.40
CA ALA A 310 17.63 11.97 -24.16
C ALA A 310 17.50 12.49 -22.72
N THR A 311 18.57 13.12 -22.25
CA THR A 311 18.62 13.82 -20.96
C THR A 311 19.13 15.24 -21.20
N LEU A 312 18.45 16.24 -20.63
CA LEU A 312 18.86 17.65 -20.67
C LEU A 312 19.13 18.15 -19.24
N GLU A 313 20.34 18.62 -19.00
CA GLU A 313 20.74 19.18 -17.70
C GLU A 313 20.44 20.68 -17.62
N ASP A 314 20.18 21.19 -16.42
CA ASP A 314 20.16 22.65 -16.18
C ASP A 314 21.50 23.30 -16.57
N GLN A 315 21.40 24.46 -17.24
CA GLN A 315 22.56 25.24 -17.66
C GLN A 315 22.29 26.74 -17.56
N LEU A 316 23.35 27.53 -17.42
CA LEU A 316 23.26 29.00 -17.40
C LEU A 316 22.61 29.53 -18.69
N GLY A 317 21.35 29.96 -18.59
CA GLY A 317 20.55 30.49 -19.70
C GLY A 317 19.47 29.54 -20.23
N ALA A 318 19.43 28.30 -19.73
CA ALA A 318 18.39 27.29 -19.95
C ALA A 318 17.92 26.79 -18.57
N PRO A 319 17.15 27.61 -17.83
CA PRO A 319 16.76 27.27 -16.46
C PRO A 319 15.86 26.03 -16.48
N LEU A 320 16.34 24.98 -15.82
CA LEU A 320 15.66 23.71 -15.59
C LEU A 320 15.86 23.25 -14.13
N ASP A 321 16.15 24.17 -13.23
CA ASP A 321 16.12 23.96 -11.78
C ASP A 321 14.68 23.97 -11.27
N ASP A 322 14.35 23.24 -10.20
CA ASP A 322 13.04 23.33 -9.52
C ASP A 322 11.81 23.35 -10.48
N ILE A 323 11.77 22.43 -11.45
CA ILE A 323 10.67 22.31 -12.42
C ILE A 323 9.35 22.05 -11.67
N THR A 324 8.28 22.71 -12.12
CA THR A 324 6.94 22.67 -11.50
C THR A 324 5.85 22.19 -12.44
N ALA A 325 6.04 22.28 -13.75
CA ALA A 325 5.16 21.70 -14.74
C ALA A 325 5.91 21.41 -16.04
N ILE A 326 5.50 20.33 -16.71
CA ILE A 326 5.96 19.93 -18.03
C ILE A 326 4.70 19.79 -18.89
N GLU A 327 4.79 20.07 -20.19
CA GLU A 327 3.72 19.69 -21.13
C GLU A 327 4.29 19.41 -22.52
N PHE A 328 3.81 18.36 -23.19
CA PHE A 328 4.18 18.06 -24.57
C PHE A 328 3.31 18.85 -25.55
N VAL A 329 3.96 19.42 -26.57
CA VAL A 329 3.30 20.22 -27.61
C VAL A 329 3.67 19.68 -28.98
N GLU A 330 2.71 19.07 -29.68
CA GLU A 330 2.86 18.69 -31.08
C GLU A 330 2.39 19.84 -31.99
N ARG A 331 3.28 20.38 -32.84
CA ARG A 331 2.94 21.46 -33.76
C ARG A 331 3.68 21.34 -35.08
N ASP A 332 2.98 21.46 -36.22
CA ASP A 332 3.59 21.44 -37.56
C ASP A 332 4.54 20.25 -37.83
N GLY A 333 4.37 19.11 -37.13
CA GLY A 333 5.22 17.93 -37.22
C GLY A 333 6.49 17.98 -36.35
N THR A 334 6.61 18.95 -35.45
CA THR A 334 7.62 18.98 -34.39
C THR A 334 6.99 18.64 -33.05
N LEU A 335 7.77 17.97 -32.20
CA LEU A 335 7.42 17.71 -30.81
C LEU A 335 8.26 18.63 -29.93
N ASP A 336 7.62 19.49 -29.17
CA ASP A 336 8.24 20.37 -28.19
C ASP A 336 7.80 19.99 -26.78
N ILE A 337 8.59 20.41 -25.79
CA ILE A 337 8.30 20.27 -24.38
C ILE A 337 8.31 21.67 -23.78
N LEU A 338 7.19 22.07 -23.20
CA LEU A 338 7.07 23.28 -22.39
C LEU A 338 7.45 22.95 -20.96
N VAL A 339 8.25 23.82 -20.34
CA VAL A 339 8.71 23.64 -18.97
C VAL A 339 8.54 24.93 -18.18
N ALA A 340 7.94 24.83 -17.00
CA ALA A 340 7.88 25.87 -15.99
C ALA A 340 8.63 25.44 -14.72
N GLY A 341 9.09 26.40 -13.92
CA GLY A 341 9.80 26.11 -12.67
C GLY A 341 9.92 27.31 -11.75
N GLU A 342 10.39 27.06 -10.54
CA GLU A 342 10.60 28.10 -9.54
C GLU A 342 11.82 28.96 -9.88
N GLY A 343 11.70 30.28 -9.66
CA GLY A 343 12.84 31.19 -9.78
C GLY A 343 13.04 31.83 -11.16
N TRP A 344 12.23 31.48 -12.17
CA TRP A 344 12.07 32.25 -13.40
C TRP A 344 10.61 32.54 -13.75
N ASP A 345 10.40 33.54 -14.61
CA ASP A 345 9.07 33.90 -15.10
C ASP A 345 8.91 33.39 -16.55
N GLY A 346 7.87 32.62 -16.81
CA GLY A 346 7.47 32.19 -18.16
C GLY A 346 7.76 30.73 -18.46
N LEU A 347 7.72 30.38 -19.75
CA LEU A 347 7.82 29.01 -20.25
C LEU A 347 9.12 28.80 -21.02
N SER A 348 9.90 27.81 -20.59
CA SER A 348 11.03 27.27 -21.35
C SER A 348 10.48 26.35 -22.44
N VAL A 349 11.01 26.44 -23.66
CA VAL A 349 10.67 25.53 -24.77
C VAL A 349 11.88 24.69 -25.13
N ILE A 350 11.69 23.37 -25.15
CA ILE A 350 12.70 22.39 -25.53
C ILE A 350 12.16 21.63 -26.75
N SER A 351 12.82 21.73 -27.88
CA SER A 351 12.47 20.93 -29.04
C SER A 351 13.04 19.52 -28.92
N VAL A 352 12.21 18.54 -29.19
CA VAL A 352 12.60 17.14 -29.37
C VAL A 352 12.94 16.95 -30.83
N GLU A 353 14.22 17.00 -31.18
CA GLU A 353 14.67 16.80 -32.56
C GLU A 353 14.52 15.33 -32.95
N THR A 354 13.39 15.02 -33.56
CA THR A 354 13.04 13.71 -34.11
C THR A 354 12.13 13.84 -35.31
N ASP A 355 12.35 12.99 -36.32
CA ASP A 355 11.42 12.78 -37.44
C ASP A 355 10.68 11.47 -37.17
N VAL A 356 9.73 11.49 -36.22
CA VAL A 356 9.11 10.26 -35.67
C VAL A 356 8.57 9.38 -36.78
N GLY A 357 9.15 8.18 -36.88
CA GLY A 357 8.77 7.17 -37.86
C GLY A 357 7.74 6.17 -37.35
N GLN A 358 7.61 5.08 -38.09
CA GLN A 358 6.67 4.01 -37.82
C GLN A 358 7.12 3.16 -36.61
N THR A 359 6.15 2.72 -35.81
CA THR A 359 6.33 1.63 -34.85
C THR A 359 5.82 0.33 -35.45
N LEU A 360 6.70 -0.65 -35.70
CA LEU A 360 6.39 -1.84 -36.48
C LEU A 360 7.01 -3.12 -35.92
N THR A 361 6.29 -4.23 -36.10
CA THR A 361 6.89 -5.57 -36.10
C THR A 361 7.12 -6.02 -37.54
N GLY A 362 8.37 -6.09 -37.99
CA GLY A 362 8.66 -6.43 -39.38
C GLY A 362 10.11 -6.15 -39.80
N PRO A 363 10.52 -6.62 -40.99
CA PRO A 363 11.94 -6.70 -41.36
C PRO A 363 12.58 -5.40 -41.87
N GLN A 364 11.80 -4.36 -42.14
CA GLN A 364 12.32 -3.10 -42.70
C GLN A 364 11.34 -1.94 -42.47
N SER A 365 11.86 -0.71 -42.39
CA SER A 365 11.08 0.53 -42.34
C SER A 365 11.50 1.56 -43.39
N GLY A 366 11.31 2.85 -43.11
CA GLY A 366 11.33 3.97 -44.04
C GLY A 366 12.64 4.74 -44.03
N GLY A 367 12.55 6.04 -43.76
CA GLY A 367 13.68 6.97 -43.76
C GLY A 367 13.50 8.07 -42.70
N GLN A 368 12.75 7.73 -41.66
CA GLN A 368 12.36 8.49 -40.48
C GLN A 368 12.93 7.74 -39.27
N ASP A 369 12.85 8.30 -38.07
CA ASP A 369 13.32 7.65 -36.84
C ASP A 369 12.34 6.53 -36.44
N ASP A 370 12.53 5.31 -36.93
CA ASP A 370 11.58 4.19 -36.80
C ASP A 370 11.84 3.34 -35.52
N LEU A 371 10.80 2.65 -35.02
CA LEU A 371 10.88 1.70 -33.91
C LEU A 371 10.50 0.33 -34.47
N LEU A 372 11.48 -0.53 -34.60
CA LEU A 372 11.36 -1.81 -35.27
C LEU A 372 11.60 -2.96 -34.29
N GLN A 373 10.70 -3.92 -34.28
CA GLN A 373 10.88 -5.17 -33.55
C GLN A 373 10.89 -6.38 -34.49
N ALA A 374 11.88 -7.26 -34.33
CA ALA A 374 11.91 -8.52 -35.04
C ALA A 374 10.89 -9.52 -34.47
N GLY A 375 10.46 -10.45 -35.32
CA GLY A 375 9.56 -11.52 -34.91
C GLY A 375 10.29 -12.64 -34.17
N SER A 376 9.53 -13.54 -33.53
CA SER A 376 10.04 -14.61 -32.65
C SER A 376 10.78 -15.78 -33.33
N GLY A 377 11.32 -15.61 -34.54
CA GLY A 377 11.87 -16.70 -35.37
C GLY A 377 13.27 -16.44 -35.90
N GLY A 378 13.91 -15.35 -35.48
CA GLY A 378 15.09 -14.79 -36.13
C GLY A 378 14.79 -14.23 -37.52
N GLY A 379 15.50 -13.17 -37.89
CA GLY A 379 15.24 -12.45 -39.12
C GLY A 379 16.34 -11.49 -39.52
N THR A 380 15.97 -10.57 -40.40
CA THR A 380 16.80 -9.43 -40.75
C THR A 380 15.96 -8.18 -40.53
N LEU A 381 16.52 -7.22 -39.80
CA LEU A 381 15.96 -5.89 -39.58
C LEU A 381 16.84 -4.86 -40.27
N GLU A 382 16.22 -3.96 -41.02
CA GLU A 382 16.87 -2.85 -41.72
C GLU A 382 16.15 -1.55 -41.33
N GLY A 383 16.79 -0.68 -40.54
CA GLY A 383 16.24 0.62 -40.11
C GLY A 383 16.17 1.61 -41.28
N GLY A 384 17.30 1.81 -41.96
CA GLY A 384 17.36 2.58 -43.20
C GLY A 384 18.02 3.93 -42.98
N ALA A 385 17.24 4.99 -42.90
CA ALA A 385 17.76 6.33 -42.64
C ALA A 385 16.96 6.98 -41.53
N GLY A 386 17.59 7.80 -40.70
CA GLY A 386 16.98 8.29 -39.46
C GLY A 386 17.66 7.64 -38.27
N ASP A 387 17.34 8.10 -37.06
CA ASP A 387 17.84 7.54 -35.82
C ASP A 387 16.89 6.40 -35.40
N ASP A 388 17.19 5.17 -35.82
CA ASP A 388 16.29 4.03 -35.65
C ASP A 388 16.50 3.28 -34.32
N ILE A 389 15.43 2.72 -33.78
CA ILE A 389 15.47 1.81 -32.62
C ILE A 389 15.14 0.40 -33.12
N LEU A 390 16.13 -0.50 -33.08
CA LEU A 390 16.03 -1.87 -33.58
C LEU A 390 16.05 -2.87 -32.42
N VAL A 391 14.89 -3.44 -32.12
CA VAL A 391 14.69 -4.50 -31.13
C VAL A 391 14.83 -5.87 -31.80
N ASP A 392 15.81 -6.65 -31.36
CA ASP A 392 16.14 -7.99 -31.88
C ASP A 392 14.99 -9.02 -31.78
N GLY A 393 14.20 -9.00 -30.72
CA GLY A 393 13.17 -10.00 -30.50
C GLY A 393 13.76 -11.35 -30.04
N ALA A 394 13.38 -12.45 -30.69
CA ALA A 394 13.88 -13.78 -30.32
C ALA A 394 14.28 -14.57 -31.56
N GLY A 395 15.30 -15.41 -31.41
CA GLY A 395 15.95 -16.11 -32.51
C GLY A 395 17.26 -15.41 -32.90
N ALA A 396 17.88 -15.89 -34.00
CA ALA A 396 19.13 -15.30 -34.46
C ALA A 396 18.82 -14.20 -35.49
N ASP A 397 19.09 -12.97 -35.11
CA ASP A 397 18.76 -11.77 -35.86
C ASP A 397 19.99 -11.12 -36.49
N VAL A 398 19.77 -10.50 -37.65
CA VAL A 398 20.77 -9.71 -38.36
C VAL A 398 20.24 -8.29 -38.50
N LEU A 399 20.89 -7.36 -37.82
CA LEU A 399 20.46 -5.97 -37.73
C LEU A 399 21.34 -5.08 -38.60
N PHE A 400 20.69 -4.15 -39.32
CA PHE A 400 21.30 -3.07 -40.07
C PHE A 400 20.66 -1.76 -39.63
N GLY A 401 21.42 -0.86 -39.04
CA GLY A 401 20.93 0.46 -38.62
C GLY A 401 20.72 1.33 -39.86
N GLY A 402 21.81 1.57 -40.59
CA GLY A 402 21.80 2.31 -41.83
C GLY A 402 22.50 3.65 -41.68
N THR A 403 21.82 4.76 -41.94
CA THR A 403 22.38 6.10 -41.72
C THR A 403 21.61 6.85 -40.65
N GLY A 404 22.29 7.28 -39.61
CA GLY A 404 21.70 7.96 -38.46
C GLY A 404 22.46 7.55 -37.21
N ALA A 405 21.96 7.94 -36.04
CA ALA A 405 22.41 7.41 -34.76
C ALA A 405 21.44 6.32 -34.30
N ASP A 406 21.75 5.07 -34.64
CA ASP A 406 20.85 3.93 -34.43
C ASP A 406 21.11 3.27 -33.07
N THR A 407 20.05 2.72 -32.48
CA THR A 407 20.12 1.98 -31.21
C THR A 407 19.65 0.54 -31.39
N PHE A 408 20.56 -0.40 -31.16
CA PHE A 408 20.31 -1.84 -31.24
C PHE A 408 20.00 -2.39 -29.84
N VAL A 409 18.76 -2.79 -29.59
CA VAL A 409 18.26 -3.27 -28.30
C VAL A 409 18.19 -4.79 -28.29
N PHE A 410 18.80 -5.42 -27.28
CA PHE A 410 18.91 -6.89 -27.19
C PHE A 410 18.15 -7.48 -25.99
N TYR A 411 17.26 -8.43 -26.25
CA TYR A 411 16.54 -9.19 -25.22
C TYR A 411 17.22 -10.54 -24.98
N GLY A 412 17.20 -11.02 -23.74
CA GLY A 412 17.78 -12.32 -23.42
C GLY A 412 16.89 -13.45 -23.97
N ASP A 413 17.39 -14.22 -24.94
CA ASP A 413 16.60 -15.25 -25.63
C ASP A 413 17.14 -16.70 -25.47
N GLY A 414 18.09 -16.88 -24.54
CA GLY A 414 18.72 -18.16 -24.26
C GLY A 414 20.04 -18.39 -25.00
N GLY A 415 20.72 -17.30 -25.36
CA GLY A 415 22.08 -17.29 -25.91
C GLY A 415 22.17 -17.63 -27.38
N VAL A 416 21.13 -17.27 -28.13
CA VAL A 416 21.20 -17.26 -29.58
C VAL A 416 22.08 -16.07 -29.99
N THR A 417 22.95 -16.26 -30.98
CA THR A 417 23.89 -15.18 -31.35
C THR A 417 23.30 -14.27 -32.41
N ASP A 418 23.14 -13.00 -32.07
CA ASP A 418 22.74 -11.95 -33.00
C ASP A 418 23.91 -11.25 -33.67
N THR A 419 23.63 -10.50 -34.74
CA THR A 419 24.66 -9.83 -35.53
C THR A 419 24.23 -8.46 -36.03
N ILE A 420 24.97 -7.43 -35.63
CA ILE A 420 24.95 -6.08 -36.23
C ILE A 420 25.98 -6.02 -37.37
N ARG A 421 25.60 -5.48 -38.52
CA ARG A 421 26.43 -5.56 -39.75
C ARG A 421 27.09 -4.27 -40.19
N ASP A 422 26.62 -3.13 -39.71
CA ASP A 422 27.02 -1.79 -40.17
C ASP A 422 27.14 -0.79 -39.02
N PHE A 423 27.62 -1.24 -37.86
CA PHE A 423 27.75 -0.41 -36.67
C PHE A 423 28.76 0.73 -36.87
N GLU A 424 28.33 1.98 -36.65
CA GLU A 424 29.16 3.17 -36.65
C GLU A 424 29.61 3.54 -35.23
N VAL A 425 30.88 3.28 -34.92
CA VAL A 425 31.44 3.53 -33.57
C VAL A 425 31.38 5.02 -33.20
N GLY A 426 30.72 5.31 -32.08
CA GLY A 426 30.59 6.66 -31.52
C GLY A 426 29.39 7.44 -32.06
N THR A 427 28.64 6.86 -32.99
CA THR A 427 27.36 7.36 -33.49
C THR A 427 26.24 6.43 -33.02
N ASP A 428 26.37 5.13 -33.28
CA ASP A 428 25.39 4.11 -32.88
C ASP A 428 25.56 3.65 -31.42
N GLN A 429 24.48 3.10 -30.88
CA GLN A 429 24.41 2.53 -29.54
C GLN A 429 23.94 1.08 -29.56
N ILE A 430 24.36 0.32 -28.54
CA ILE A 430 23.89 -1.03 -28.28
C ILE A 430 23.28 -0.99 -26.88
N ASN A 431 22.03 -1.40 -26.71
CA ASN A 431 21.40 -1.44 -25.39
C ASN A 431 21.33 -2.88 -24.88
N LEU A 432 22.19 -3.18 -23.89
CA LEU A 432 22.26 -4.47 -23.20
C LEU A 432 21.62 -4.43 -21.80
N SER A 433 21.01 -3.31 -21.40
CA SER A 433 20.37 -3.14 -20.09
C SER A 433 19.25 -4.16 -19.86
N PHE A 434 18.72 -4.73 -20.94
CA PHE A 434 17.67 -5.75 -20.96
C PHE A 434 18.09 -7.10 -20.42
N LEU A 435 19.39 -7.38 -20.47
CA LEU A 435 19.99 -8.60 -19.93
C LEU A 435 20.21 -8.48 -18.43
N GLY A 436 20.09 -7.28 -17.86
CA GLY A 436 20.18 -6.95 -16.45
C GLY A 436 21.40 -6.11 -16.09
N ARG A 437 21.56 -5.79 -14.81
CA ARG A 437 22.56 -4.83 -14.34
C ARG A 437 24.00 -5.27 -14.59
N ALA A 438 24.79 -4.38 -15.18
CA ALA A 438 26.25 -4.38 -15.20
C ALA A 438 26.78 -3.14 -14.46
N TYR A 439 27.80 -3.28 -13.60
CA TYR A 439 28.37 -2.12 -12.89
C TYR A 439 29.44 -1.38 -13.69
N ASP A 440 30.15 -2.12 -14.54
CA ASP A 440 31.16 -1.59 -15.46
C ASP A 440 31.44 -2.63 -16.57
N LEU A 441 32.25 -2.25 -17.56
CA LEU A 441 32.56 -3.08 -18.71
C LEU A 441 33.33 -4.38 -18.38
N SER A 442 33.86 -4.54 -17.16
CA SER A 442 34.54 -5.79 -16.76
C SER A 442 33.57 -6.95 -16.53
N ALA A 443 32.26 -6.69 -16.47
CA ALA A 443 31.23 -7.71 -16.44
C ALA A 443 31.02 -8.40 -17.81
N LEU A 444 31.56 -7.83 -18.89
CA LEU A 444 31.40 -8.31 -20.26
C LEU A 444 32.66 -9.05 -20.73
N GLU A 445 32.47 -10.04 -21.59
CA GLU A 445 33.54 -10.71 -22.30
C GLU A 445 33.63 -10.17 -23.73
N PHE A 446 34.83 -9.79 -24.16
CA PHE A 446 35.08 -9.27 -25.50
C PHE A 446 36.02 -10.19 -26.28
N SER A 447 35.66 -10.55 -27.51
CA SER A 447 36.50 -11.31 -28.42
C SER A 447 36.61 -10.62 -29.79
N SER A 448 37.82 -10.51 -30.32
CA SER A 448 38.02 -9.82 -31.61
C SER A 448 37.57 -10.68 -32.78
N LEU A 449 36.88 -10.06 -33.74
CA LEU A 449 36.51 -10.63 -35.04
C LEU A 449 37.24 -9.88 -36.16
N ASP A 450 37.28 -10.46 -37.36
CA ASP A 450 37.79 -9.76 -38.56
C ASP A 450 36.76 -8.69 -38.97
N GLY A 451 37.11 -7.41 -38.83
CA GLY A 451 36.22 -6.27 -39.08
C GLY A 451 35.16 -6.03 -38.00
N GLY A 452 35.39 -6.49 -36.77
CA GLY A 452 34.40 -6.35 -35.70
C GLY A 452 34.80 -6.93 -34.34
N ILE A 453 33.81 -7.09 -33.48
CA ILE A 453 33.95 -7.59 -32.11
C ILE A 453 32.76 -8.48 -31.75
N GLU A 454 32.99 -9.47 -30.90
CA GLU A 454 31.95 -10.26 -30.24
C GLU A 454 31.88 -9.82 -28.78
N ILE A 455 30.67 -9.52 -28.32
CA ILE A 455 30.36 -9.07 -26.97
C ILE A 455 29.48 -10.14 -26.34
N SER A 456 29.90 -10.70 -25.21
CA SER A 456 29.09 -11.63 -24.44
C SER A 456 28.79 -11.06 -23.07
N PHE A 457 27.52 -11.10 -22.68
CA PHE A 457 27.05 -10.67 -21.37
C PHE A 457 25.95 -11.62 -20.88
N ARG A 458 26.20 -12.24 -19.72
CA ARG A 458 25.37 -13.32 -19.17
C ARG A 458 25.21 -14.46 -20.18
N ASP A 459 24.00 -14.81 -20.57
CA ASP A 459 23.72 -15.84 -21.56
C ASP A 459 23.72 -15.31 -23.00
N GLU A 460 23.79 -13.99 -23.22
CA GLU A 460 23.66 -13.38 -24.54
C GLU A 460 25.01 -13.14 -25.24
N THR A 461 25.02 -13.22 -26.57
CA THR A 461 26.21 -12.95 -27.39
C THR A 461 25.87 -12.21 -28.68
N VAL A 462 26.41 -11.00 -28.82
CA VAL A 462 26.21 -10.14 -29.99
C VAL A 462 27.50 -10.02 -30.79
N ARG A 463 27.42 -10.20 -32.11
CA ARG A 463 28.51 -9.90 -33.04
C ARG A 463 28.29 -8.54 -33.67
N VAL A 464 29.28 -7.67 -33.56
CA VAL A 464 29.20 -6.29 -34.05
C VAL A 464 30.27 -6.09 -35.12
N PHE A 465 29.85 -5.83 -36.36
CA PHE A 465 30.74 -5.51 -37.47
C PHE A 465 30.63 -4.03 -37.82
N SER A 466 31.77 -3.38 -38.10
CA SER A 466 31.80 -1.96 -38.48
C SER A 466 31.26 -1.75 -39.90
N ASP A 467 30.56 -0.63 -40.09
CA ASP A 467 30.18 -0.07 -41.40
C ASP A 467 31.35 0.03 -42.40
N THR A 468 32.55 0.36 -41.90
CA THR A 468 33.77 0.53 -42.68
C THR A 468 34.53 -0.77 -42.93
N GLY A 469 34.21 -1.83 -42.18
CA GLY A 469 34.95 -3.08 -42.13
C GLY A 469 36.31 -3.00 -41.40
N GLU A 470 36.57 -1.91 -40.67
CA GLU A 470 37.70 -1.83 -39.73
C GLU A 470 37.41 -2.63 -38.45
N ASP A 471 38.46 -3.05 -37.74
CA ASP A 471 38.32 -3.80 -36.49
C ASP A 471 37.77 -2.88 -35.39
N ILE A 472 36.77 -3.34 -34.64
CA ILE A 472 36.28 -2.67 -33.42
C ILE A 472 37.04 -3.25 -32.22
N HIS A 473 37.63 -2.39 -31.40
CA HIS A 473 38.29 -2.78 -30.16
C HIS A 473 37.41 -2.50 -28.94
N ALA A 474 37.56 -3.29 -27.88
CA ALA A 474 36.83 -3.06 -26.63
C ALA A 474 37.10 -1.67 -26.00
N SER A 475 38.22 -1.03 -26.34
CA SER A 475 38.54 0.35 -25.92
C SER A 475 37.75 1.42 -26.65
N ASP A 476 37.11 1.06 -27.77
CA ASP A 476 36.30 1.97 -28.58
C ASP A 476 34.85 2.02 -28.06
N LEU A 477 34.49 1.08 -27.17
CA LEU A 477 33.19 1.02 -26.51
C LEU A 477 33.26 1.65 -25.12
N THR A 478 32.21 2.37 -24.75
CA THR A 478 32.03 2.94 -23.41
C THR A 478 30.87 2.27 -22.70
N TYR A 479 30.75 2.47 -21.38
CA TYR A 479 29.62 1.93 -20.63
C TYR A 479 28.29 2.51 -21.15
N GLN A 480 28.25 3.82 -21.40
CA GLN A 480 27.07 4.53 -21.91
C GLN A 480 26.68 4.13 -23.34
N MET A 481 27.60 3.55 -24.12
CA MET A 481 27.27 2.99 -25.44
C MET A 481 26.60 1.62 -25.35
N LEU A 482 26.70 0.94 -24.19
CA LEU A 482 26.21 -0.43 -23.99
C LEU A 482 25.03 -0.52 -23.00
N PHE A 483 24.87 0.49 -22.13
CA PHE A 483 23.87 0.54 -21.07
C PHE A 483 23.35 1.97 -20.94
N ASP A 484 22.02 2.12 -20.88
CA ASP A 484 21.29 3.39 -20.77
C ASP A 484 21.01 3.78 -19.32
N VAL A 485 19.95 3.24 -18.71
CA VAL A 485 19.42 3.53 -17.39
C VAL A 485 19.38 2.26 -16.54
N THR A 486 19.48 2.43 -15.22
CA THR A 486 19.42 1.32 -14.29
C THR A 486 18.00 0.78 -14.15
N HIS A 487 17.76 -0.42 -14.70
CA HIS A 487 16.52 -1.17 -14.48
C HIS A 487 16.56 -2.00 -13.20
N VAL A 488 15.44 -1.98 -12.47
CA VAL A 488 15.13 -2.87 -11.35
C VAL A 488 14.59 -4.19 -11.91
N SER A 489 14.89 -5.29 -11.21
CA SER A 489 14.38 -6.60 -11.59
C SER A 489 12.87 -6.68 -11.34
N THR A 490 12.10 -6.96 -12.38
CA THR A 490 10.65 -7.21 -12.31
C THR A 490 10.30 -8.69 -12.23
N ALA A 491 11.30 -9.56 -12.00
CA ALA A 491 11.05 -10.97 -11.74
C ALA A 491 10.18 -11.13 -10.48
N PRO A 492 9.14 -12.01 -10.50
CA PRO A 492 8.29 -12.24 -9.35
C PRO A 492 9.12 -12.56 -8.10
N LEU A 493 8.75 -11.96 -6.97
CA LEU A 493 9.37 -12.28 -5.70
C LEU A 493 9.07 -13.75 -5.34
N PRO A 494 10.02 -14.45 -4.69
CA PRO A 494 9.70 -15.75 -4.13
C PRO A 494 8.64 -15.58 -3.03
N VAL A 495 7.57 -16.35 -3.11
CA VAL A 495 6.56 -16.46 -2.06
C VAL A 495 7.24 -16.83 -0.74
N ARG A 496 7.03 -16.02 0.30
CA ARG A 496 7.59 -16.20 1.63
C ARG A 496 6.60 -15.70 2.68
N PRO A 497 6.48 -16.41 3.82
CA PRO A 497 5.87 -15.88 5.03
C PRO A 497 6.45 -14.52 5.43
N GLN A 498 5.56 -13.62 5.82
CA GLN A 498 5.83 -12.28 6.33
C GLN A 498 5.26 -12.16 7.75
N GLU A 499 5.93 -11.36 8.57
CA GLU A 499 5.38 -10.90 9.84
C GLU A 499 5.24 -9.38 9.73
N VAL A 500 3.99 -8.92 9.71
CA VAL A 500 3.62 -7.51 9.53
C VAL A 500 3.05 -7.01 10.84
N VAL A 501 3.74 -6.06 11.47
CA VAL A 501 3.37 -5.54 12.79
C VAL A 501 2.98 -4.06 12.67
N GLY A 502 1.78 -3.74 13.14
CA GLY A 502 1.23 -2.40 13.22
C GLY A 502 1.93 -1.50 14.26
N SER A 503 1.59 -0.22 14.22
CA SER A 503 2.07 0.81 15.15
C SER A 503 0.99 1.21 16.16
N GLU A 504 1.29 2.16 17.07
CA GLU A 504 0.26 2.75 17.94
C GLU A 504 -0.77 3.55 17.11
N GLY A 505 -2.02 3.09 17.09
CA GLY A 505 -3.16 3.71 16.40
C GLY A 505 -3.57 2.94 15.15
N GLN A 506 -4.49 3.52 14.38
CA GLN A 506 -5.11 2.92 13.20
C GLN A 506 -4.08 2.49 12.14
N ASN A 507 -4.00 1.20 11.84
CA ASN A 507 -3.10 0.60 10.86
C ASN A 507 -3.87 -0.04 9.70
N PHE A 508 -3.13 -0.23 8.62
CA PHE A 508 -3.55 -1.04 7.49
C PHE A 508 -2.46 -2.06 7.19
N LEU A 509 -2.76 -3.34 7.37
CA LEU A 509 -1.80 -4.44 7.25
C LEU A 509 -2.23 -5.32 6.08
N VAL A 510 -1.29 -5.58 5.16
CA VAL A 510 -1.50 -6.43 3.99
C VAL A 510 -0.40 -7.48 3.94
N GLY A 511 -0.80 -8.73 3.83
CA GLY A 511 0.07 -9.84 3.49
C GLY A 511 0.12 -10.07 1.98
N GLY A 512 1.13 -10.83 1.57
CA GLY A 512 1.37 -11.22 0.19
C GLY A 512 0.78 -12.59 -0.11
N ALA A 513 1.49 -13.36 -0.92
CA ALA A 513 1.03 -14.69 -1.37
C ALA A 513 1.55 -15.87 -0.53
N GLY A 514 2.15 -15.60 0.63
CA GLY A 514 2.70 -16.61 1.54
C GLY A 514 1.96 -16.61 2.86
N ASP A 515 2.18 -17.65 3.67
CA ASP A 515 1.57 -17.82 4.99
C ASP A 515 2.02 -16.69 5.95
N ASP A 516 1.24 -15.64 6.08
CA ASP A 516 1.64 -14.39 6.72
C ASP A 516 1.04 -14.22 8.12
N SER A 517 1.69 -13.41 8.96
CA SER A 517 1.24 -13.06 10.31
C SER A 517 1.07 -11.55 10.40
N LEU A 518 -0.17 -11.08 10.47
CA LEU A 518 -0.54 -9.66 10.54
C LEU A 518 -1.02 -9.35 11.96
N LEU A 519 -0.29 -8.49 12.64
CA LEU A 519 -0.50 -8.17 14.05
C LEU A 519 -0.70 -6.66 14.23
N ALA A 520 -1.94 -6.24 14.44
CA ALA A 520 -2.27 -4.85 14.69
C ALA A 520 -2.06 -4.44 16.16
N GLY A 521 -1.77 -3.14 16.38
CA GLY A 521 -1.55 -2.57 17.70
C GLY A 521 -0.13 -2.71 18.29
N VAL A 522 0.03 -2.26 19.54
CA VAL A 522 1.32 -2.29 20.23
C VAL A 522 1.65 -3.70 20.67
N GLN A 523 2.67 -4.28 20.06
CA GLN A 523 3.37 -5.36 20.72
C GLN A 523 3.90 -4.85 22.06
N ASN A 524 3.29 -5.32 23.15
CA ASN A 524 3.95 -5.29 24.44
C ASN A 524 5.33 -5.95 24.22
N GLU A 525 6.43 -5.30 24.61
CA GLU A 525 7.80 -5.86 24.53
C GLU A 525 7.95 -7.24 25.22
N ALA A 526 6.85 -7.77 25.79
CA ALA A 526 6.66 -9.12 26.28
C ALA A 526 6.66 -10.24 25.21
N PHE A 527 6.77 -9.95 23.90
CA PHE A 527 7.05 -10.97 22.87
C PHE A 527 8.55 -11.30 22.77
N ASP A 528 9.16 -11.61 23.91
CA ASP A 528 10.47 -12.26 23.98
C ASP A 528 10.26 -13.77 23.85
N ASP A 529 11.23 -14.52 23.31
CA ASP A 529 11.27 -15.99 23.28
C ASP A 529 10.84 -16.59 24.64
N ALA A 530 11.09 -15.83 25.71
CA ALA A 530 10.63 -16.07 27.07
C ALA A 530 9.12 -16.29 27.23
N ALA A 531 8.23 -15.44 26.71
CA ALA A 531 6.79 -15.55 26.94
C ALA A 531 6.21 -16.80 26.28
N ALA A 532 6.56 -17.00 25.01
CA ALA A 532 6.17 -18.19 24.26
C ALA A 532 6.69 -19.47 24.93
N ALA A 533 7.93 -19.45 25.45
CA ALA A 533 8.48 -20.57 26.20
C ALA A 533 7.73 -20.83 27.52
N ILE A 534 7.28 -19.79 28.23
CA ILE A 534 6.46 -19.96 29.44
C ILE A 534 5.08 -20.55 29.10
N ALA A 535 4.39 -20.04 28.07
CA ALA A 535 3.11 -20.60 27.63
C ALA A 535 3.25 -22.08 27.25
N ARG A 536 4.27 -22.43 26.44
CA ARG A 536 4.59 -23.83 26.11
C ARG A 536 4.92 -24.66 27.34
N LEU A 537 5.61 -24.10 28.33
CA LEU A 537 5.92 -24.82 29.57
C LEU A 537 4.65 -25.13 30.38
N TYR A 538 3.68 -24.22 30.45
CA TYR A 538 2.36 -24.49 31.06
C TYR A 538 1.64 -25.62 30.31
N GLN A 539 1.61 -25.57 28.98
CA GLN A 539 0.99 -26.61 28.16
C GLN A 539 1.68 -27.97 28.33
N ALA A 540 3.02 -28.01 28.24
CA ALA A 540 3.80 -29.24 28.35
C ALA A 540 3.72 -29.92 29.73
N VAL A 541 3.60 -29.14 30.81
CA VAL A 541 3.64 -29.65 32.20
C VAL A 541 2.25 -29.84 32.79
N LEU A 542 1.33 -28.94 32.47
CA LEU A 542 0.04 -28.83 33.14
C LEU A 542 -1.14 -29.14 32.22
N GLY A 543 -0.92 -29.17 30.90
CA GLY A 543 -1.95 -29.45 29.88
C GLY A 543 -3.09 -28.45 29.90
N ARG A 544 -2.77 -27.18 30.16
CA ARG A 544 -3.69 -26.04 30.21
C ARG A 544 -2.93 -24.75 29.96
N ASP A 545 -3.67 -23.71 29.62
CA ASP A 545 -3.14 -22.35 29.50
C ASP A 545 -2.65 -21.81 30.84
N ALA A 546 -1.71 -20.87 30.71
CA ALA A 546 -1.23 -20.12 31.85
C ALA A 546 -2.33 -19.17 32.36
N ASP A 547 -2.28 -18.81 33.63
CA ASP A 547 -3.06 -17.67 34.11
C ASP A 547 -2.27 -16.37 33.81
N PRO A 548 -2.91 -15.25 33.45
CA PRO A 548 -2.20 -14.03 33.02
C PRO A 548 -1.17 -13.51 34.03
N ILE A 549 -1.48 -13.62 35.32
CA ILE A 549 -0.59 -13.20 36.43
C ILE A 549 0.62 -14.14 36.53
N GLY A 550 0.38 -15.45 36.49
CA GLY A 550 1.41 -16.48 36.52
C GLY A 550 2.32 -16.39 35.30
N HIS A 551 1.74 -16.28 34.10
CA HIS A 551 2.45 -16.10 32.85
C HIS A 551 3.39 -14.89 32.91
N TYR A 552 2.85 -13.69 33.18
CA TYR A 552 3.63 -12.45 33.29
C TYR A 552 4.78 -12.57 34.31
N HIS A 553 4.48 -13.14 35.47
CA HIS A 553 5.45 -13.31 36.55
C HIS A 553 6.63 -14.23 36.17
N TRP A 554 6.40 -15.29 35.40
CA TRP A 554 7.47 -16.18 34.94
C TRP A 554 8.22 -15.60 33.75
N THR A 555 7.51 -15.00 32.79
CA THR A 555 8.07 -14.34 31.62
C THR A 555 9.07 -13.26 32.02
N GLN A 556 8.71 -12.39 32.96
CA GLN A 556 9.61 -11.34 33.47
C GLN A 556 10.91 -11.91 34.04
N ARG A 557 10.86 -13.04 34.76
CA ARG A 557 12.08 -13.64 35.32
C ARG A 557 12.99 -14.26 34.28
N LEU A 558 12.39 -14.82 33.22
CA LEU A 558 13.14 -15.42 32.12
C LEU A 558 13.77 -14.32 31.25
N SER A 559 12.98 -13.32 30.85
CA SER A 559 13.42 -12.19 30.02
C SER A 559 14.49 -11.32 30.72
N ASP A 560 14.33 -11.03 32.03
CA ASP A 560 15.35 -10.29 32.81
C ASP A 560 16.63 -11.11 33.08
N GLY A 561 16.68 -12.38 32.67
CA GLY A 561 17.78 -13.31 32.99
C GLY A 561 17.93 -13.56 34.50
N VAL A 562 16.86 -13.38 35.27
CA VAL A 562 16.83 -13.62 36.72
C VAL A 562 16.79 -15.12 37.01
N LEU A 563 16.15 -15.90 36.15
CA LEU A 563 16.15 -17.36 36.15
C LEU A 563 16.41 -17.88 34.73
N GLU A 564 17.13 -19.00 34.62
CA GLU A 564 17.22 -19.77 33.37
C GLU A 564 15.94 -20.62 33.17
N GLY A 565 15.63 -20.98 31.93
CA GLY A 565 14.40 -21.75 31.60
C GLY A 565 14.30 -23.07 32.36
N GLU A 566 15.42 -23.78 32.53
CA GLU A 566 15.50 -25.00 33.31
C GLU A 566 15.21 -24.79 34.81
N GLU A 567 15.56 -23.62 35.37
CA GLU A 567 15.27 -23.27 36.76
C GLU A 567 13.78 -22.96 36.95
N ILE A 568 13.13 -22.41 35.93
CA ILE A 568 11.68 -22.21 35.92
C ILE A 568 10.97 -23.57 35.79
N ALA A 569 11.41 -24.42 34.86
CA ALA A 569 10.90 -25.79 34.71
C ALA A 569 11.04 -26.60 36.01
N GLU A 570 12.11 -26.42 36.80
CA GLU A 570 12.24 -27.03 38.13
C GLU A 570 11.11 -26.61 39.07
N ARG A 571 10.66 -25.35 39.04
CA ARG A 571 9.52 -24.89 39.86
C ARG A 571 8.21 -25.53 39.45
N PHE A 572 8.02 -25.76 38.16
CA PHE A 572 6.85 -26.45 37.61
C PHE A 572 6.87 -27.93 37.99
N VAL A 573 8.02 -28.59 37.84
CA VAL A 573 8.23 -29.99 38.22
C VAL A 573 8.04 -30.22 39.74
N ASP A 574 8.42 -29.27 40.57
CA ASP A 574 8.23 -29.33 42.04
C ASP A 574 6.80 -28.97 42.48
N SER A 575 5.92 -28.57 41.56
CA SER A 575 4.56 -28.16 41.87
C SER A 575 3.66 -29.35 42.21
N LEU A 576 2.61 -29.07 43.00
CA LEU A 576 1.57 -30.05 43.30
C LEU A 576 0.84 -30.52 42.03
N GLU A 577 0.68 -29.63 41.05
CA GLU A 577 0.01 -29.94 39.78
C GLU A 577 0.83 -30.93 38.95
N PHE A 578 2.15 -30.75 38.87
CA PHE A 578 3.02 -31.73 38.22
C PHE A 578 3.05 -33.08 38.97
N GLU A 579 3.02 -33.09 40.31
CA GLU A 579 2.89 -34.34 41.08
C GLU A 579 1.58 -35.09 40.75
N LEU A 580 0.49 -34.36 40.45
CA LEU A 580 -0.79 -34.94 40.07
C LEU A 580 -0.79 -35.52 38.64
N VAL A 581 -0.07 -34.90 37.71
CA VAL A 581 0.01 -35.34 36.30
C VAL A 581 1.11 -36.39 36.09
N TYR A 582 2.32 -36.15 36.58
CA TYR A 582 3.52 -36.95 36.32
C TYR A 582 4.02 -37.77 37.53
N GLY A 583 3.66 -37.42 38.76
CA GLY A 583 3.85 -38.22 39.99
C GLY A 583 5.15 -39.05 40.15
N GLY A 584 5.05 -40.13 40.93
CA GLY A 584 6.16 -41.05 41.24
C GLY A 584 6.53 -42.04 40.13
N LEU A 585 6.42 -41.66 38.87
CA LEU A 585 6.71 -42.50 37.70
C LEU A 585 8.17 -42.97 37.69
N SER A 586 8.44 -44.11 37.05
CA SER A 586 9.82 -44.47 36.69
C SER A 586 10.34 -43.53 35.60
N ASN A 587 11.66 -43.47 35.37
CA ASN A 587 12.22 -42.64 34.30
C ASN A 587 11.69 -43.04 32.92
N ALA A 588 11.47 -44.34 32.69
CA ALA A 588 10.91 -44.86 31.45
C ALA A 588 9.45 -44.42 31.27
N ASP A 589 8.61 -44.59 32.30
CA ASP A 589 7.19 -44.21 32.24
C ASP A 589 7.01 -42.68 32.14
N PHE A 590 7.93 -41.91 32.75
CA PHE A 590 7.95 -40.45 32.65
C PHE A 590 8.23 -39.97 31.22
N VAL A 591 9.23 -40.56 30.55
CA VAL A 591 9.54 -40.22 29.15
C VAL A 591 8.38 -40.60 28.23
N GLU A 592 7.78 -41.78 28.41
CA GLU A 592 6.62 -42.21 27.61
C GLU A 592 5.45 -41.23 27.73
N LEU A 593 5.15 -40.76 28.95
CA LEU A 593 4.09 -39.80 29.19
C LEU A 593 4.40 -38.40 28.63
N LEU A 594 5.66 -37.96 28.63
CA LEU A 594 6.05 -36.70 28.00
C LEU A 594 5.83 -36.71 26.48
N TYR A 595 6.21 -37.79 25.79
CA TYR A 595 5.95 -37.90 24.36
C TYR A 595 4.45 -37.87 24.04
N GLN A 596 3.63 -38.48 24.90
CA GLN A 596 2.18 -38.49 24.71
C GLN A 596 1.54 -37.14 25.02
N ASN A 597 1.97 -36.45 26.08
CA ASN A 597 1.34 -35.20 26.51
C ASN A 597 1.87 -33.96 25.76
N VAL A 598 3.11 -34.00 25.28
CA VAL A 598 3.77 -32.84 24.65
C VAL A 598 3.81 -33.00 23.13
N LEU A 599 3.98 -34.20 22.58
CA LEU A 599 4.15 -34.39 21.13
C LEU A 599 3.00 -35.18 20.49
N ASP A 600 1.92 -35.40 21.25
CA ASP A 600 0.77 -36.27 20.94
C ASP A 600 1.09 -37.59 20.23
N ARG A 601 2.20 -38.23 20.61
CA ARG A 601 2.63 -39.47 19.95
C ARG A 601 3.40 -40.42 20.84
N ALA A 602 3.50 -41.66 20.39
CA ALA A 602 4.40 -42.64 21.01
C ALA A 602 5.89 -42.29 20.72
N PRO A 603 6.80 -42.55 21.68
CA PRO A 603 8.22 -42.31 21.46
C PRO A 603 8.83 -43.28 20.44
N ASP A 604 9.81 -42.82 19.66
CA ASP A 604 10.61 -43.71 18.84
C ASP A 604 11.63 -44.49 19.68
N GLU A 605 12.07 -45.65 19.18
CA GLU A 605 12.93 -46.58 19.94
C GLU A 605 14.27 -45.94 20.36
N ASN A 606 14.81 -45.01 19.57
CA ASN A 606 16.09 -44.36 19.85
C ASN A 606 15.93 -43.18 20.82
N GLY A 607 14.92 -42.32 20.61
CA GLY A 607 14.58 -41.21 21.48
C GLY A 607 14.26 -41.69 22.90
N PHE A 608 13.38 -42.68 23.02
CA PHE A 608 13.02 -43.30 24.31
C PHE A 608 14.24 -43.81 25.08
N ALA A 609 15.11 -44.58 24.40
CA ALA A 609 16.30 -45.18 25.01
C ALA A 609 17.37 -44.14 25.34
N GLY A 610 17.40 -43.02 24.62
CA GLY A 610 18.28 -41.88 24.87
C GLY A 610 17.89 -41.13 26.14
N TRP A 611 16.65 -40.62 26.20
CA TRP A 611 16.15 -39.85 27.33
C TRP A 611 16.14 -40.64 28.64
N THR A 612 15.68 -41.90 28.60
CA THR A 612 15.68 -42.78 29.79
C THR A 612 17.09 -42.98 30.33
N ARG A 613 18.09 -43.17 29.44
CA ARG A 613 19.49 -43.32 29.84
C ARG A 613 20.07 -42.04 30.45
N ASN A 614 19.71 -40.88 29.93
CA ASN A 614 20.18 -39.59 30.47
C ASN A 614 19.62 -39.35 31.88
N LEU A 615 18.33 -39.63 32.10
CA LEU A 615 17.70 -39.57 33.42
C LEU A 615 18.31 -40.59 34.40
N ASP A 616 18.56 -41.83 33.96
CA ASP A 616 19.21 -42.85 34.78
C ASP A 616 20.66 -42.48 35.17
N ASN A 617 21.31 -41.66 34.34
CA ASN A 617 22.65 -41.13 34.60
C ASN A 617 22.66 -39.80 35.37
N GLY A 618 21.50 -39.29 35.79
CA GLY A 618 21.36 -38.16 36.70
C GLY A 618 21.04 -36.81 36.08
N MET A 619 20.58 -36.75 34.82
CA MET A 619 19.89 -35.56 34.28
C MET A 619 18.61 -35.28 35.07
N ALA A 620 18.28 -34.01 35.32
CA ALA A 620 17.06 -33.67 36.05
C ALA A 620 15.83 -33.81 35.15
N ARG A 621 14.66 -34.06 35.74
CA ARG A 621 13.40 -34.09 34.98
C ARG A 621 13.02 -32.71 34.45
N SER A 622 13.36 -31.64 35.17
CA SER A 622 13.20 -30.26 34.73
C SER A 622 13.93 -29.98 33.41
N ASP A 623 15.17 -30.48 33.28
CA ASP A 623 15.94 -30.34 32.04
C ASP A 623 15.25 -31.04 30.87
N VAL A 624 14.67 -32.22 31.09
CA VAL A 624 13.95 -32.97 30.05
C VAL A 624 12.64 -32.28 29.69
N VAL A 625 11.90 -31.76 30.67
CA VAL A 625 10.66 -30.98 30.44
C VAL A 625 10.95 -29.76 29.57
N TRP A 626 11.94 -28.96 29.96
CA TRP A 626 12.34 -27.76 29.21
C TRP A 626 12.76 -28.10 27.78
N LEU A 627 13.56 -29.17 27.58
CA LEU A 627 14.00 -29.58 26.25
C LEU A 627 12.86 -30.14 25.37
N PHE A 628 11.78 -30.65 25.96
CA PHE A 628 10.59 -31.07 25.21
C PHE A 628 9.71 -29.86 24.86
N SER A 629 9.49 -28.93 25.81
CA SER A 629 8.71 -27.71 25.54
C SER A 629 9.38 -26.81 24.51
N GLU A 630 10.72 -26.77 24.49
CA GLU A 630 11.48 -25.98 23.51
C GLU A 630 12.02 -26.82 22.35
N SER A 631 11.40 -27.97 22.08
CA SER A 631 11.70 -28.72 20.87
C SER A 631 11.04 -28.06 19.66
N GLN A 632 11.72 -28.03 18.51
CA GLN A 632 11.15 -27.46 17.27
C GLN A 632 9.80 -28.08 16.91
N GLU A 633 9.62 -29.38 17.20
CA GLU A 633 8.36 -30.08 16.95
C GLU A 633 7.21 -29.46 17.78
N PHE A 634 7.42 -29.22 19.07
CA PHE A 634 6.40 -28.62 19.92
C PHE A 634 6.24 -27.12 19.71
N GLN A 635 7.31 -26.41 19.36
CA GLN A 635 7.23 -25.00 18.98
C GLN A 635 6.32 -24.81 17.76
N ASN A 636 6.46 -25.66 16.73
CA ASN A 636 5.60 -25.61 15.55
C ASN A 636 4.17 -26.07 15.85
N ASP A 637 3.99 -27.08 16.70
CA ASP A 637 2.66 -27.62 17.05
C ASP A 637 1.83 -26.61 17.87
N MET A 638 2.50 -25.85 18.75
CA MET A 638 1.87 -24.89 19.65
C MET A 638 1.93 -23.45 19.15
N GLU A 639 2.45 -23.18 17.95
CA GLU A 639 2.73 -21.81 17.49
C GLU A 639 1.45 -20.98 17.54
N ILE A 640 0.39 -21.43 16.87
CA ILE A 640 -0.91 -20.74 16.84
C ILE A 640 -1.51 -20.63 18.24
N ASP A 641 -1.61 -21.73 18.99
CA ASP A 641 -2.21 -21.74 20.34
C ASP A 641 -1.48 -20.80 21.32
N VAL A 642 -0.15 -20.73 21.22
CA VAL A 642 0.68 -19.84 22.05
C VAL A 642 0.49 -18.40 21.61
N LEU A 643 0.46 -18.12 20.31
CA LEU A 643 0.19 -16.78 19.79
C LEU A 643 -1.21 -16.34 20.25
N ALA A 644 -2.26 -17.12 19.95
CA ALA A 644 -3.63 -16.88 20.41
C ALA A 644 -3.69 -16.55 21.91
N TYR A 645 -3.11 -17.40 22.77
CA TYR A 645 -3.09 -17.17 24.21
C TYR A 645 -2.30 -15.90 24.60
N THR A 646 -1.12 -15.67 24.03
CA THR A 646 -0.26 -14.53 24.40
C THR A 646 -0.77 -13.19 23.91
N TYR A 647 -1.52 -13.16 22.81
CA TYR A 647 -2.07 -11.95 22.22
C TYR A 647 -3.46 -11.62 22.77
N SER A 648 -4.41 -12.57 22.77
CA SER A 648 -5.79 -12.31 23.24
C SER A 648 -5.86 -12.09 24.75
N SER A 649 -5.09 -12.83 25.56
CA SER A 649 -5.24 -12.79 27.03
C SER A 649 -4.84 -11.46 27.70
N TYR A 650 -4.13 -10.56 26.99
CA TYR A 650 -3.62 -9.31 27.56
C TYR A 650 -4.42 -8.06 27.16
N ASP A 651 -5.13 -8.04 26.04
CA ASP A 651 -5.81 -6.83 25.54
C ASP A 651 -7.31 -6.77 25.91
N VAL A 652 -8.07 -7.84 25.70
CA VAL A 652 -9.54 -7.86 25.88
C VAL A 652 -10.03 -7.68 27.32
N GLY A 653 -9.19 -7.96 28.33
CA GLY A 653 -9.62 -7.90 29.73
C GLY A 653 -9.91 -6.48 30.24
N TRP A 654 -9.31 -5.44 29.64
CA TRP A 654 -9.39 -4.08 30.19
C TRP A 654 -10.37 -3.17 29.47
N THR A 655 -10.58 -3.30 28.16
CA THR A 655 -11.53 -2.51 27.37
C THR A 655 -12.94 -2.57 27.97
N ASP A 656 -13.42 -3.79 28.06
CA ASP A 656 -14.63 -4.23 28.73
C ASP A 656 -14.77 -3.69 30.16
N ASN A 657 -13.73 -3.89 30.97
CA ASN A 657 -13.73 -3.56 32.38
C ASN A 657 -13.75 -2.05 32.61
N VAL A 658 -12.94 -1.29 31.87
CA VAL A 658 -12.91 0.16 31.96
C VAL A 658 -14.26 0.72 31.53
N PHE A 659 -14.84 0.25 30.42
CA PHE A 659 -16.16 0.71 29.98
C PHE A 659 -17.22 0.48 31.05
N ARG A 660 -17.24 -0.73 31.65
CA ARG A 660 -18.17 -1.07 32.73
C ARG A 660 -17.93 -0.26 34.01
N ILE A 661 -16.69 0.12 34.33
CA ILE A 661 -16.41 1.04 35.46
C ILE A 661 -17.07 2.39 35.19
N TYR A 662 -16.92 2.97 33.99
CA TYR A 662 -17.56 4.23 33.61
C TYR A 662 -19.09 4.12 33.67
N GLN A 663 -19.67 3.05 33.14
CA GLN A 663 -21.11 2.80 33.21
C GLN A 663 -21.60 2.66 34.67
N ALA A 664 -20.94 1.83 35.48
CA ALA A 664 -21.37 1.56 36.84
C ALA A 664 -21.22 2.79 37.77
N ILE A 665 -20.16 3.57 37.60
CA ILE A 665 -19.81 4.64 38.52
C ILE A 665 -20.37 6.00 38.05
N PHE A 666 -20.38 6.26 36.75
CA PHE A 666 -20.75 7.57 36.20
C PHE A 666 -22.05 7.56 35.39
N ASP A 667 -22.65 6.39 35.12
CA ASP A 667 -23.89 6.24 34.33
C ASP A 667 -23.76 6.90 32.94
N ARG A 668 -22.58 6.71 32.32
CA ARG A 668 -22.26 7.23 30.98
C ARG A 668 -21.14 6.43 30.32
N ALA A 669 -21.06 6.55 29.00
CA ALA A 669 -19.90 6.13 28.24
C ALA A 669 -18.65 6.98 28.60
N PRO A 670 -17.44 6.38 28.51
CA PRO A 670 -16.20 7.11 28.67
C PRO A 670 -15.97 8.11 27.53
N ASP A 671 -15.13 9.12 27.78
CA ASP A 671 -14.47 9.84 26.70
C ASP A 671 -13.26 9.06 26.22
N GLU A 672 -12.95 9.11 24.93
CA GLU A 672 -11.91 8.31 24.28
C GLU A 672 -10.52 8.46 24.94
N VAL A 673 -10.13 9.71 25.28
CA VAL A 673 -8.84 10.00 25.92
C VAL A 673 -8.75 9.36 27.30
N GLY A 674 -9.80 9.50 28.11
CA GLY A 674 -9.89 8.85 29.42
C GLY A 674 -9.89 7.32 29.30
N PHE A 675 -10.68 6.78 28.38
CA PHE A 675 -10.80 5.35 28.11
C PHE A 675 -9.44 4.70 27.83
N ASN A 676 -8.77 5.20 26.79
CA ASN A 676 -7.46 4.71 26.36
C ASN A 676 -6.40 4.91 27.46
N GLY A 677 -6.48 6.02 28.20
CA GLY A 677 -5.58 6.29 29.32
C GLY A 677 -5.67 5.24 30.44
N TRP A 678 -6.87 4.80 30.81
CA TRP A 678 -7.07 3.78 31.85
C TRP A 678 -6.61 2.40 31.41
N ILE A 679 -6.99 1.98 30.20
CA ILE A 679 -6.57 0.70 29.60
C ILE A 679 -5.04 0.64 29.57
N ASN A 680 -4.39 1.69 29.06
CA ASN A 680 -2.94 1.79 28.98
C ASN A 680 -2.21 1.79 30.34
N ASN A 681 -2.88 2.16 31.44
CA ASN A 681 -2.31 2.05 32.79
C ASN A 681 -2.43 0.62 33.31
N LEU A 682 -3.57 -0.03 33.08
CA LEU A 682 -3.82 -1.43 33.46
C LEU A 682 -2.90 -2.38 32.71
N LEU A 683 -2.71 -2.17 31.39
CA LEU A 683 -1.76 -2.90 30.56
C LEU A 683 -0.31 -2.77 31.08
N ARG A 684 0.05 -1.61 31.66
CA ARG A 684 1.37 -1.39 32.30
C ARG A 684 1.48 -1.97 33.71
N GLY A 685 0.51 -2.79 34.13
CA GLY A 685 0.50 -3.52 35.39
C GLY A 685 -0.08 -2.74 36.58
N MET A 686 -0.88 -1.68 36.34
CA MET A 686 -1.69 -1.09 37.40
C MET A 686 -2.68 -2.13 37.95
N ASP A 687 -2.81 -2.19 39.27
CA ASP A 687 -3.79 -3.08 39.91
C ASP A 687 -5.23 -2.63 39.60
N TYR A 688 -6.10 -3.56 39.24
CA TYR A 688 -7.48 -3.24 38.85
C TYR A 688 -8.28 -2.59 39.99
N GLN A 689 -8.08 -3.07 41.23
CA GLN A 689 -8.70 -2.47 42.41
C GLN A 689 -8.12 -1.08 42.70
N GLU A 690 -6.83 -0.85 42.44
CA GLU A 690 -6.24 0.49 42.46
C GLU A 690 -6.88 1.42 41.43
N ALA A 691 -7.11 0.95 40.19
CA ALA A 691 -7.82 1.71 39.17
C ALA A 691 -9.22 2.10 39.64
N ILE A 692 -10.04 1.14 40.12
CA ILE A 692 -11.37 1.40 40.68
C ILE A 692 -11.30 2.41 41.83
N GLY A 693 -10.27 2.35 42.66
CA GLY A 693 -10.03 3.32 43.74
C GLY A 693 -9.95 4.76 43.22
N PHE A 694 -9.25 5.01 42.11
CA PHE A 694 -9.22 6.35 41.51
C PHE A 694 -10.58 6.84 41.03
N PHE A 695 -11.44 5.95 40.51
CA PHE A 695 -12.80 6.31 40.14
C PHE A 695 -13.65 6.61 41.37
N VAL A 696 -13.58 5.78 42.41
CA VAL A 696 -14.33 5.96 43.67
C VAL A 696 -13.92 7.22 44.42
N ASP A 697 -12.64 7.60 44.36
CA ASP A 697 -12.12 8.82 44.98
C ASP A 697 -12.31 10.09 44.12
N SER A 698 -12.89 9.96 42.92
CA SER A 698 -13.05 11.08 41.98
C SER A 698 -14.12 12.09 42.41
N GLU A 699 -13.99 13.34 41.96
CA GLU A 699 -15.02 14.36 42.14
C GLU A 699 -16.34 13.95 41.46
N GLU A 700 -16.25 13.21 40.36
CA GLU A 700 -17.40 12.71 39.61
C GLU A 700 -18.16 11.62 40.39
N PHE A 701 -17.46 10.71 41.10
CA PHE A 701 -18.10 9.76 42.00
C PHE A 701 -18.84 10.47 43.13
N ALA A 702 -18.25 11.51 43.71
CA ALA A 702 -18.90 12.30 44.75
C ALA A 702 -20.15 13.04 44.21
N ILE A 703 -20.22 13.34 42.91
CA ILE A 703 -21.42 13.90 42.27
C ILE A 703 -22.53 12.84 42.15
N THR A 704 -22.18 11.62 41.73
CA THR A 704 -23.15 10.53 41.50
C THR A 704 -23.64 9.88 42.80
N TYR A 705 -22.72 9.59 43.74
CA TYR A 705 -23.02 8.84 44.96
C TYR A 705 -23.08 9.71 46.23
N GLY A 706 -22.45 10.89 46.24
CA GLY A 706 -22.44 11.79 47.40
C GLY A 706 -21.74 11.21 48.65
N GLU A 707 -21.92 11.89 49.79
CA GLU A 707 -21.50 11.41 51.12
C GLU A 707 -22.46 10.32 51.66
N ALA A 708 -22.75 9.31 50.83
CA ALA A 708 -23.67 8.23 51.15
C ALA A 708 -23.15 7.38 52.32
N THR A 709 -24.04 6.99 53.23
CA THR A 709 -23.78 5.88 54.17
C THR A 709 -23.61 4.57 53.41
N ASP A 710 -23.03 3.54 54.04
CA ASP A 710 -22.84 2.25 53.35
C ASP A 710 -24.17 1.62 52.89
N GLU A 711 -25.27 1.89 53.60
CA GLU A 711 -26.62 1.45 53.23
C GLU A 711 -27.15 2.18 51.99
N GLU A 712 -26.94 3.49 51.93
CA GLU A 712 -27.28 4.33 50.77
C GLU A 712 -26.40 4.00 49.57
N PHE A 713 -25.10 3.78 49.77
CA PHE A 713 -24.14 3.41 48.74
C PHE A 713 -24.52 2.08 48.07
N VAL A 714 -24.78 1.03 48.85
CA VAL A 714 -25.23 -0.26 48.31
C VAL A 714 -26.56 -0.09 47.56
N THR A 715 -27.49 0.72 48.09
CA THR A 715 -28.78 0.97 47.42
C THR A 715 -28.59 1.64 46.06
N LEU A 716 -27.68 2.61 45.97
CA LEU A 716 -27.36 3.32 44.73
C LEU A 716 -26.67 2.39 43.73
N LEU A 717 -25.77 1.50 44.15
CA LEU A 717 -25.17 0.51 43.25
C LEU A 717 -26.22 -0.43 42.64
N TYR A 718 -27.17 -0.94 43.43
CA TYR A 718 -28.27 -1.73 42.87
C TYR A 718 -29.10 -0.95 41.85
N GLN A 719 -29.29 0.35 42.05
CA GLN A 719 -30.08 1.19 41.17
C GLN A 719 -29.35 1.54 39.88
N ASN A 720 -28.09 1.98 40.00
CA ASN A 720 -27.28 2.46 38.88
C ASN A 720 -26.73 1.31 38.05
N VAL A 721 -26.31 0.21 38.70
CA VAL A 721 -25.69 -0.93 38.02
C VAL A 721 -26.75 -1.97 37.60
N LEU A 722 -27.70 -2.30 38.47
CA LEU A 722 -28.66 -3.39 38.22
C LEU A 722 -30.07 -2.90 37.87
N GLY A 723 -30.28 -1.58 37.75
CA GLY A 723 -31.58 -0.99 37.41
C GLY A 723 -32.70 -1.26 38.42
N ARG A 724 -32.38 -1.70 39.66
CA ARG A 724 -33.38 -2.17 40.64
C ARG A 724 -33.05 -1.80 42.08
N ALA A 725 -34.01 -1.98 42.99
CA ALA A 725 -33.74 -1.86 44.42
C ALA A 725 -33.16 -3.18 44.98
N PRO A 726 -32.29 -3.13 46.01
CA PRO A 726 -31.86 -4.34 46.70
C PRO A 726 -33.03 -5.01 47.41
N ASP A 727 -33.01 -6.34 47.50
CA ASP A 727 -33.84 -7.04 48.48
C ASP A 727 -33.19 -7.00 49.88
N ASP A 728 -34.01 -7.24 50.92
CA ASP A 728 -33.60 -7.15 52.32
C ASP A 728 -32.41 -8.08 52.66
N ALA A 729 -32.26 -9.22 51.97
CA ALA A 729 -31.19 -10.17 52.22
C ALA A 729 -29.89 -9.77 51.50
N GLY A 730 -29.99 -9.30 50.26
CA GLY A 730 -28.88 -8.80 49.47
C GLY A 730 -28.24 -7.58 50.11
N GLN A 731 -29.03 -6.59 50.53
CA GLN A 731 -28.52 -5.40 51.21
C GLN A 731 -27.83 -5.75 52.53
N ALA A 732 -28.46 -6.61 53.35
CA ALA A 732 -27.90 -7.05 54.62
C ALA A 732 -26.60 -7.85 54.45
N GLY A 733 -26.47 -8.60 53.36
CA GLY A 733 -25.25 -9.33 52.99
C GLY A 733 -24.08 -8.39 52.74
N TRP A 734 -24.26 -7.40 51.86
CA TRP A 734 -23.23 -6.39 51.55
C TRP A 734 -22.81 -5.59 52.77
N LEU A 735 -23.77 -5.10 53.56
CA LEU A 735 -23.48 -4.37 54.80
C LEU A 735 -22.71 -5.22 55.83
N ASN A 736 -22.95 -6.54 55.85
CA ASN A 736 -22.19 -7.43 56.72
C ASN A 736 -20.75 -7.61 56.25
N ASN A 737 -20.51 -7.67 54.94
CA ASN A 737 -19.19 -7.77 54.36
C ASN A 737 -18.38 -6.48 54.57
N ILE A 738 -18.99 -5.31 54.32
CA ILE A 738 -18.39 -4.00 54.61
C ILE A 738 -18.04 -3.90 56.10
N GLY A 739 -18.96 -4.29 56.99
CA GLY A 739 -18.72 -4.33 58.44
C GLY A 739 -17.61 -5.29 58.89
N ARG A 740 -17.18 -6.23 58.03
CA ARG A 740 -16.04 -7.14 58.26
C ARG A 740 -14.73 -6.64 57.63
N GLY A 741 -14.74 -5.49 56.98
CA GLY A 741 -13.56 -4.85 56.41
C GLY A 741 -13.47 -4.88 54.89
N MET A 742 -14.53 -5.30 54.18
CA MET A 742 -14.61 -5.12 52.72
C MET A 742 -14.71 -3.62 52.39
N SER A 743 -13.91 -3.16 51.44
CA SER A 743 -13.87 -1.77 51.00
C SER A 743 -15.00 -1.46 50.00
N ARG A 744 -15.23 -0.18 49.69
CA ARG A 744 -16.27 0.20 48.70
C ARG A 744 -15.84 -0.17 47.29
N GLU A 745 -14.55 -0.06 47.00
CA GLU A 745 -13.92 -0.47 45.74
C GLU A 745 -14.15 -1.97 45.50
N GLU A 746 -13.92 -2.82 46.51
CA GLU A 746 -14.22 -4.25 46.43
C GLU A 746 -15.71 -4.51 46.15
N VAL A 747 -16.62 -3.74 46.76
CA VAL A 747 -18.06 -3.86 46.48
C VAL A 747 -18.37 -3.45 45.04
N VAL A 748 -17.79 -2.36 44.52
CA VAL A 748 -17.97 -1.94 43.12
C VAL A 748 -17.52 -3.04 42.17
N THR A 749 -16.35 -3.64 42.38
CA THR A 749 -15.85 -4.77 41.57
C THR A 749 -16.89 -5.88 41.46
N PHE A 750 -17.50 -6.31 42.58
CA PHE A 750 -18.51 -7.38 42.54
C PHE A 750 -19.77 -7.03 41.73
N PHE A 751 -20.13 -5.75 41.64
CA PHE A 751 -21.27 -5.30 40.84
C PHE A 751 -20.91 -5.18 39.37
N VAL A 752 -19.75 -4.59 39.06
CA VAL A 752 -19.19 -4.45 37.71
C VAL A 752 -19.01 -5.82 37.05
N ASP A 753 -18.50 -6.81 37.79
CA ASP A 753 -18.22 -8.16 37.29
C ASP A 753 -19.45 -9.09 37.37
N SER A 754 -20.64 -8.57 37.68
CA SER A 754 -21.83 -9.41 37.77
C SER A 754 -22.34 -9.81 36.38
N GLU A 755 -22.73 -11.08 36.21
CA GLU A 755 -23.30 -11.59 34.94
C GLU A 755 -24.49 -10.74 34.44
N GLU A 756 -25.29 -10.20 35.37
CA GLU A 756 -26.42 -9.31 35.05
C GLU A 756 -25.93 -8.02 34.39
N PHE A 757 -24.90 -7.38 34.94
CA PHE A 757 -24.39 -6.10 34.43
C PHE A 757 -23.57 -6.23 33.15
N ILE A 758 -22.76 -7.29 33.05
CA ILE A 758 -22.03 -7.60 31.81
C ILE A 758 -23.03 -7.69 30.65
N ARG A 759 -24.04 -8.56 30.79
CA ARG A 759 -25.09 -8.74 29.78
C ARG A 759 -25.85 -7.45 29.45
N ASP A 760 -26.14 -6.63 30.44
CA ASP A 760 -26.92 -5.40 30.25
C ASP A 760 -26.08 -4.28 29.59
N THR A 761 -24.75 -4.36 29.60
CA THR A 761 -23.84 -3.35 29.03
C THR A 761 -23.13 -3.77 27.74
N THR A 762 -23.16 -5.05 27.36
CA THR A 762 -22.51 -5.56 26.13
C THR A 762 -22.89 -4.78 24.87
N GLN A 763 -24.19 -4.54 24.64
CA GLN A 763 -24.61 -3.84 23.42
C GLN A 763 -24.17 -2.36 23.40
N ASP A 764 -24.14 -1.71 24.56
CA ASP A 764 -23.70 -0.32 24.67
C ASP A 764 -22.19 -0.21 24.41
N LEU A 765 -21.41 -1.22 24.83
CA LEU A 765 -19.98 -1.31 24.54
C LEU A 765 -19.74 -1.52 23.04
N ILE A 766 -20.41 -2.49 22.41
CA ILE A 766 -20.28 -2.74 20.96
C ILE A 766 -20.61 -1.47 20.17
N THR A 767 -21.68 -0.78 20.56
CA THR A 767 -22.08 0.48 19.91
C THR A 767 -21.03 1.56 20.12
N TYR A 768 -20.50 1.70 21.34
CA TYR A 768 -19.44 2.67 21.64
C TYR A 768 -18.18 2.41 20.82
N MET A 769 -17.71 1.15 20.75
CA MET A 769 -16.50 0.80 20.00
C MET A 769 -16.66 1.08 18.51
N ARG A 770 -17.82 0.76 17.92
CA ARG A 770 -18.10 1.08 16.51
C ARG A 770 -18.28 2.58 16.25
N ASP A 771 -18.85 3.33 17.19
CA ASP A 771 -19.03 4.79 17.08
C ASP A 771 -17.69 5.54 17.15
N VAL A 772 -16.64 4.95 17.76
CA VAL A 772 -15.27 5.47 17.69
C VAL A 772 -14.72 5.37 16.26
N GLY A 773 -15.19 4.40 15.48
CA GLY A 773 -14.82 4.15 14.09
C GLY A 773 -13.90 2.94 13.95
N VAL A 774 -13.67 2.53 12.69
CA VAL A 774 -12.74 1.44 12.37
C VAL A 774 -11.34 1.79 12.87
N ASP A 775 -10.71 0.91 13.65
CA ASP A 775 -9.34 1.08 14.14
C ASP A 775 -8.35 0.52 13.10
N ASP A 776 -8.23 -0.79 13.01
CA ASP A 776 -7.31 -1.48 12.12
C ASP A 776 -8.02 -2.22 10.97
N VAL A 777 -7.32 -2.37 9.85
CA VAL A 777 -7.77 -3.20 8.73
C VAL A 777 -6.67 -4.16 8.31
N LEU A 778 -7.02 -5.44 8.23
CA LEU A 778 -6.11 -6.54 7.96
C LEU A 778 -6.57 -7.35 6.76
N GLU A 779 -5.67 -7.57 5.80
CA GLU A 779 -5.88 -8.42 4.62
C GLU A 779 -4.70 -9.39 4.50
N GLY A 780 -4.92 -10.68 4.77
CA GLY A 780 -3.87 -11.70 4.72
C GLY A 780 -3.26 -11.87 3.33
N GLY A 781 -4.09 -11.71 2.29
CA GLY A 781 -3.67 -11.96 0.92
C GLY A 781 -4.00 -13.40 0.54
N ALA A 782 -3.02 -14.12 -0.03
CA ALA A 782 -3.16 -15.53 -0.32
C ALA A 782 -2.16 -16.32 0.52
N GLY A 783 -2.54 -17.48 1.04
CA GLY A 783 -1.68 -18.22 1.95
C GLY A 783 -2.50 -18.77 3.11
N ASP A 784 -1.85 -19.43 4.07
CA ASP A 784 -2.55 -19.77 5.30
C ASP A 784 -2.19 -18.71 6.36
N ASP A 785 -3.00 -17.66 6.48
CA ASP A 785 -2.64 -16.45 7.21
C ASP A 785 -3.14 -16.41 8.66
N LEU A 786 -2.41 -15.67 9.50
CA LEU A 786 -2.74 -15.41 10.89
C LEU A 786 -2.99 -13.91 11.09
N LEU A 787 -4.21 -13.55 11.48
CA LEU A 787 -4.64 -12.17 11.61
C LEU A 787 -5.01 -11.85 13.06
N GLN A 788 -4.57 -10.69 13.54
CA GLN A 788 -4.89 -10.16 14.86
C GLN A 788 -5.24 -8.67 14.78
N GLY A 789 -6.47 -8.31 15.13
CA GLY A 789 -6.99 -6.93 15.09
C GLY A 789 -6.47 -6.06 16.23
N GLY A 790 -6.22 -6.65 17.40
CA GLY A 790 -5.84 -5.88 18.59
C GLY A 790 -7.04 -5.17 19.20
N ARG A 791 -6.84 -3.95 19.70
CA ARG A 791 -7.89 -3.22 20.42
C ARG A 791 -8.53 -2.17 19.53
N GLY A 792 -9.73 -2.42 19.05
CA GLY A 792 -10.44 -1.42 18.27
C GLY A 792 -11.63 -2.06 17.58
N SER A 793 -12.33 -1.33 16.72
CA SER A 793 -13.28 -1.96 15.80
C SER A 793 -12.55 -2.27 14.52
N ASP A 794 -12.22 -3.54 14.29
CA ASP A 794 -11.32 -3.90 13.19
C ASP A 794 -12.07 -4.49 11.99
N VAL A 795 -11.44 -4.44 10.82
CA VAL A 795 -11.95 -5.04 9.58
C VAL A 795 -10.98 -6.10 9.09
N PHE A 796 -11.45 -7.35 9.00
CA PHE A 796 -10.71 -8.43 8.36
C PHE A 796 -11.26 -8.67 6.96
N VAL A 797 -10.37 -8.54 5.96
CA VAL A 797 -10.72 -8.61 4.53
C VAL A 797 -10.20 -9.92 3.94
N PHE A 798 -11.09 -10.64 3.25
CA PHE A 798 -10.76 -11.91 2.59
C PHE A 798 -11.18 -11.89 1.12
N ASP A 799 -10.26 -12.19 0.22
CA ASP A 799 -10.56 -12.46 -1.19
C ASP A 799 -10.99 -13.92 -1.39
N MET A 800 -12.28 -14.12 -1.64
CA MET A 800 -12.87 -15.47 -1.72
C MET A 800 -12.38 -16.31 -2.90
N ASP A 801 -11.68 -15.71 -3.89
CA ASP A 801 -11.10 -16.43 -5.03
C ASP A 801 -9.79 -17.17 -4.69
N GLY A 802 -9.14 -16.87 -3.55
CA GLY A 802 -7.85 -17.51 -3.24
C GLY A 802 -7.16 -17.12 -1.94
N HIS A 803 -7.90 -16.78 -0.89
CA HIS A 803 -7.31 -16.40 0.41
C HIS A 803 -6.52 -17.52 1.11
N GLY A 804 -7.00 -18.77 1.12
CA GLY A 804 -6.32 -19.91 1.77
C GLY A 804 -6.89 -20.24 3.16
N ASP A 805 -6.18 -21.00 4.01
CA ASP A 805 -6.69 -21.43 5.31
C ASP A 805 -6.26 -20.47 6.44
N ASP A 806 -7.09 -19.44 6.67
CA ASP A 806 -6.78 -18.32 7.56
C ASP A 806 -7.38 -18.44 8.96
N ILE A 807 -6.72 -17.79 9.92
CA ILE A 807 -7.09 -17.77 11.33
C ILE A 807 -7.12 -16.33 11.84
N VAL A 808 -8.25 -15.93 12.44
CA VAL A 808 -8.40 -14.68 13.19
C VAL A 808 -8.36 -14.99 14.68
N LEU A 809 -7.36 -14.44 15.38
CA LEU A 809 -7.04 -14.79 16.77
C LEU A 809 -7.95 -14.15 17.83
N ASP A 810 -8.36 -12.90 17.62
CA ASP A 810 -9.02 -12.05 18.63
C ASP A 810 -10.24 -11.34 18.07
N PHE A 811 -11.08 -12.05 17.31
CA PHE A 811 -12.27 -11.45 16.72
C PHE A 811 -13.28 -11.01 17.79
N GLU A 812 -13.56 -9.72 17.84
CA GLU A 812 -14.46 -9.12 18.81
C GLU A 812 -15.82 -8.77 18.19
N LEU A 813 -16.86 -8.69 19.03
CA LEU A 813 -18.23 -8.47 18.52
C LEU A 813 -18.46 -7.09 17.90
N TRP A 814 -17.51 -6.16 18.06
CA TRP A 814 -17.48 -4.87 17.39
C TRP A 814 -16.68 -4.91 16.08
N ASP A 815 -15.91 -5.95 15.81
CA ASP A 815 -15.19 -6.14 14.55
C ASP A 815 -16.13 -6.52 13.42
N THR A 816 -15.56 -6.51 12.22
CA THR A 816 -16.27 -6.76 10.98
C THR A 816 -15.46 -7.64 10.03
N LEU A 817 -16.18 -8.46 9.28
CA LEU A 817 -15.67 -9.27 8.19
C LEU A 817 -16.13 -8.67 6.86
N GLN A 818 -15.20 -8.56 5.91
CA GLN A 818 -15.48 -8.17 4.55
C GLN A 818 -15.02 -9.27 3.59
N PHE A 819 -15.88 -9.62 2.64
CA PHE A 819 -15.57 -10.63 1.64
C PHE A 819 -15.54 -10.00 0.26
N VAL A 820 -14.37 -10.01 -0.37
CA VAL A 820 -14.18 -9.59 -1.76
C VAL A 820 -14.41 -10.79 -2.68
N ASN A 821 -14.95 -10.55 -3.88
CA ASN A 821 -15.26 -11.59 -4.87
C ASN A 821 -16.20 -12.68 -4.35
N ALA A 822 -17.12 -12.34 -3.44
CA ALA A 822 -18.06 -13.25 -2.82
C ALA A 822 -19.47 -13.15 -3.40
N ASP A 823 -20.17 -14.29 -3.50
CA ASP A 823 -21.59 -14.36 -3.90
C ASP A 823 -22.55 -14.21 -2.68
N TYR A 824 -22.19 -13.42 -1.67
CA TYR A 824 -23.04 -13.17 -0.48
C TYR A 824 -23.80 -11.84 -0.61
N GLU A 825 -25.12 -11.87 -0.41
CA GLU A 825 -25.96 -10.65 -0.46
C GLU A 825 -26.38 -10.17 0.95
N THR A 826 -26.32 -11.05 1.96
CA THR A 826 -26.76 -10.75 3.33
C THR A 826 -25.94 -11.50 4.37
N ALA A 827 -25.90 -10.96 5.61
CA ALA A 827 -25.26 -11.61 6.75
C ALA A 827 -25.80 -13.02 7.00
N GLN A 828 -27.09 -13.21 6.74
CA GLN A 828 -27.74 -14.51 6.92
C GLN A 828 -27.23 -15.56 5.93
N ASP A 829 -26.76 -15.15 4.75
CA ASP A 829 -26.16 -16.07 3.77
C ASP A 829 -24.81 -16.58 4.28
N VAL A 830 -23.97 -15.68 4.82
CA VAL A 830 -22.68 -16.05 5.43
C VAL A 830 -22.87 -16.94 6.67
N ILE A 831 -23.74 -16.51 7.60
CA ILE A 831 -24.04 -17.27 8.84
C ILE A 831 -24.57 -18.67 8.53
N ALA A 832 -25.28 -18.86 7.41
CA ALA A 832 -25.78 -20.17 7.02
C ALA A 832 -24.67 -21.14 6.57
N ASP A 833 -23.53 -20.62 6.10
CA ASP A 833 -22.38 -21.39 5.62
C ASP A 833 -21.29 -21.56 6.69
N LEU A 834 -21.38 -20.83 7.82
CA LEU A 834 -20.54 -21.03 9.00
C LEU A 834 -20.85 -22.35 9.74
N THR A 835 -19.80 -22.94 10.32
CA THR A 835 -19.91 -24.15 11.14
C THR A 835 -19.17 -23.99 12.47
N GLN A 836 -19.83 -24.36 13.58
CA GLN A 836 -19.19 -24.34 14.89
C GLN A 836 -18.27 -25.57 15.01
N GLN A 837 -16.98 -25.34 15.29
CA GLN A 837 -15.99 -26.39 15.55
C GLN A 837 -15.35 -26.16 16.93
N GLY A 838 -15.78 -26.93 17.93
CA GLY A 838 -15.36 -26.64 19.30
C GLY A 838 -15.95 -25.29 19.73
N ASP A 839 -15.07 -24.37 20.13
CA ASP A 839 -15.42 -23.01 20.53
C ASP A 839 -15.24 -22.01 19.36
N ASP A 840 -14.80 -22.47 18.17
CA ASP A 840 -14.49 -21.63 17.01
C ASP A 840 -15.60 -21.61 15.95
N ALA A 841 -15.76 -20.48 15.27
CA ALA A 841 -16.63 -20.34 14.10
C ALA A 841 -15.79 -20.48 12.82
N VAL A 842 -16.13 -21.45 11.96
CA VAL A 842 -15.35 -21.75 10.75
C VAL A 842 -16.19 -21.62 9.49
N LEU A 843 -15.76 -20.75 8.57
CA LEU A 843 -16.30 -20.62 7.22
C LEU A 843 -15.41 -21.41 6.26
N THR A 844 -15.99 -22.25 5.41
CA THR A 844 -15.21 -23.01 4.40
C THR A 844 -15.74 -22.71 3.02
N HIS A 845 -14.85 -22.29 2.12
CA HIS A 845 -15.15 -21.93 0.74
C HIS A 845 -14.22 -22.63 -0.26
N SER A 846 -14.34 -22.33 -1.56
CA SER A 846 -13.44 -22.87 -2.58
C SER A 846 -12.03 -22.26 -2.55
N GLY A 847 -11.91 -21.01 -2.08
CA GLY A 847 -10.64 -20.30 -1.90
C GLY A 847 -9.83 -20.77 -0.69
N GLY A 848 -10.50 -21.35 0.31
CA GLY A 848 -9.88 -21.84 1.55
C GLY A 848 -10.86 -21.85 2.72
N SER A 849 -10.38 -21.62 3.95
CA SER A 849 -11.21 -21.53 5.15
C SER A 849 -10.84 -20.33 6.02
N ILE A 850 -11.81 -19.82 6.79
CA ILE A 850 -11.60 -18.72 7.73
C ILE A 850 -12.05 -19.23 9.09
N THR A 851 -11.14 -19.25 10.06
CA THR A 851 -11.39 -19.66 11.44
C THR A 851 -11.39 -18.44 12.34
N LEU A 852 -12.53 -18.10 12.92
CA LEU A 852 -12.63 -17.11 14.00
C LEU A 852 -12.48 -17.85 15.33
N MET A 853 -11.34 -17.68 15.99
CA MET A 853 -11.04 -18.37 17.24
C MET A 853 -11.94 -17.87 18.38
N ASP A 854 -12.43 -18.79 19.20
CA ASP A 854 -13.27 -18.52 20.38
C ASP A 854 -14.57 -17.71 20.10
N VAL A 855 -15.09 -17.79 18.87
CA VAL A 855 -16.34 -17.13 18.46
C VAL A 855 -17.52 -18.12 18.38
N ASP A 856 -18.60 -17.80 19.09
CA ASP A 856 -19.90 -18.47 18.92
C ASP A 856 -20.68 -17.86 17.75
N ILE A 857 -21.11 -18.70 16.80
CA ILE A 857 -21.88 -18.27 15.64
C ILE A 857 -23.19 -17.56 16.04
N ASP A 858 -23.78 -17.91 17.19
CA ASP A 858 -25.03 -17.29 17.67
C ASP A 858 -24.86 -15.80 18.05
N ASP A 859 -23.62 -15.32 18.22
CA ASP A 859 -23.31 -13.91 18.52
C ASP A 859 -23.12 -13.04 17.25
N LEU A 860 -22.94 -13.68 16.07
CA LEU A 860 -22.76 -12.99 14.78
C LEU A 860 -24.09 -12.49 14.22
N ASN A 861 -24.08 -11.28 13.64
CA ASN A 861 -25.30 -10.61 13.18
C ASN A 861 -25.04 -9.66 12.00
N ASP A 862 -26.07 -8.95 11.55
CA ASP A 862 -25.98 -8.03 10.39
C ASP A 862 -24.85 -7.00 10.51
N ALA A 863 -24.46 -6.60 11.73
CA ALA A 863 -23.41 -5.63 11.94
C ALA A 863 -21.99 -6.24 11.95
N THR A 864 -21.87 -7.57 11.91
CA THR A 864 -20.60 -8.30 11.79
C THR A 864 -20.06 -8.26 10.36
N PHE A 865 -20.90 -8.01 9.35
CA PHE A 865 -20.51 -8.17 7.94
C PHE A 865 -20.67 -6.86 7.17
N LEU A 866 -19.69 -6.61 6.30
CA LEU A 866 -19.65 -5.50 5.35
C LEU A 866 -19.89 -6.04 3.94
N PHE A 867 -20.80 -5.42 3.17
CA PHE A 867 -21.36 -5.95 1.91
C PHE A 867 -21.39 -4.93 0.79
#